data_AF-A0A832GL64-F1
#
_entry.id   AF-A0A832GL64-F1
#
_cell.length_a   1.000
_cell.length_b   1.000
_cell.length_c   1.000
_cell.angle_alpha   90.00
_cell.angle_beta   90.00
_cell.angle_gamma   90.00
#
_symmetry.space_group_name_H-M   'P 1'
#
loop_
_entity.id
_entity.type
_entity.pdbx_description
1 polymer ?
#
loop_
_entity_poly.entity_id
_entity_poly.type
_entity_poly.pdbx_seq_one_letter_code
_entity_poly.pdbx_strand_id
1 'polypeptide(L)'
;GSGRYLVGDFIGADVVRNEITAQAYGALYLDPEVDTIFEIGGQDSKYIYLDKGTIADFTMNKACAAGTGSFLQEQGVKLGIPIEKFGEIALQSKAPLKMGERCTVFMQSDLLHYQQQGLPKEDLVAGLCYSIVYNYLNKVVEGRKIGKKIFFQGAVALNQGVVAAFEKVLGKPIIVPPNNEVTGAIGVALLAMAETKGESCFKGFDLAQVNYFISTFECRYCPNQCEIQKVVVDNGAPFFYGGRCDRYELDHRKPDERIPNPTLEREAKLLSYVKPLEKEIDLSSPDIIGIPRMLQFFEWLPLFATFFQELGYKVFLSPPTSKEIIKKGCELAPAEPCFPVKIALGQIKTLVDLGVKRIFLPQITDLPPERPELKLGKICPWVQSLPWISPASINFKERGVEVISPVLHLGRPGYVLNEEIKRFAHSLGEPVDKVKKAWKRGEEAQEEFHSWLKRRGRELLKEFEKEIVLVLVGRPYNAFDTGANLALHHKIRKLGLLGLPVDMLPLEEVTELDTLEGMYWEYGQRFLLAAHYIRKTPNLFPIYFTNFSCGPDSFIAHFFNEILAGKPSIEIEVDEHSAEAGVVTRLEAFVDSLKGKAKPYELKRIFNLQRITPAEGRTIYIPYMADHARALAAAFRACGVKAEVLPEPDEESLELGRKWTSGKECYPTILTTGDLLKLVNRPDFDPDKSVFFMPDGSGPCRFGQYNRLHRKILRDLGITNLPIYSPQQDVEFYDDLGIVGREFTRLAWRGVVAVDILDKLLRRVRPYALDKREVERVYKESLLKIEKAIENRENLGDVLLEIKEAFSAIPKKEEEIPVVGVVGEIYVRSNSFANKNLYRTLEDMGLEVLLPPIGEWIYFINYISKKWAKRMGAIGTTLKFIIENQVQFKEEEGFLHLIYDFLGDRAKDPTIEELERLAHRFVHPDYEGGEVMLSIGKAVEYLNKGVSGIVNVIPFACMPGNVQAAILKRIREETGENLPLLTVPCDGQKSMGVRMRLEAFVEQVKEYFASKRAENLQKRAVNF
;
A
#
# COMPACT_ATOMS: atom_id res chain seq x y z
N GLY A 1 0.75 24.88 7.21
CA GLY A 1 1.07 25.78 6.09
C GLY A 1 1.53 27.10 6.63
N SER A 2 2.20 27.92 5.82
CA SER A 2 3.09 28.99 6.26
C SER A 2 2.45 30.23 6.92
N GLY A 3 1.12 30.26 7.10
CA GLY A 3 0.44 31.42 7.68
C GLY A 3 0.52 32.70 6.82
N ARG A 4 0.97 32.62 5.56
CA ARG A 4 1.26 33.80 4.72
C ARG A 4 0.10 34.78 4.55
N TYR A 5 -1.13 34.28 4.45
CA TYR A 5 -2.32 35.13 4.33
C TYR A 5 -2.66 35.82 5.66
N LEU A 6 -2.51 35.11 6.77
CA LEU A 6 -2.64 35.68 8.12
C LEU A 6 -1.64 36.82 8.32
N VAL A 7 -0.37 36.54 8.04
CA VAL A 7 0.70 37.53 8.16
C VAL A 7 0.47 38.68 7.17
N GLY A 8 0.06 38.38 5.94
CA GLY A 8 -0.27 39.38 4.93
C GLY A 8 -1.38 40.34 5.36
N ASP A 9 -2.48 39.82 5.90
CA ASP A 9 -3.57 40.62 6.45
C ASP A 9 -3.14 41.46 7.64
N PHE A 10 -2.32 40.87 8.52
CA PHE A 10 -1.79 41.55 9.69
C PHE A 10 -0.94 42.75 9.27
N ILE A 11 0.03 42.53 8.37
CA ILE A 11 0.99 43.58 7.96
C ILE A 11 0.45 44.55 6.90
N GLY A 12 -0.65 44.21 6.23
CA GLY A 12 -1.10 44.92 5.03
C GLY A 12 -0.18 44.65 3.84
N ALA A 13 0.17 43.38 3.60
CA ALA A 13 1.07 43.04 2.52
C ALA A 13 0.49 43.42 1.15
N ASP A 14 1.27 44.11 0.33
CA ASP A 14 0.91 44.41 -1.06
C ASP A 14 0.78 43.15 -1.90
N VAL A 15 1.65 42.17 -1.61
CA VAL A 15 1.78 40.94 -2.37
C VAL A 15 1.90 39.77 -1.40
N VAL A 16 1.08 38.75 -1.61
CA VAL A 16 1.19 37.45 -0.92
C VAL A 16 1.49 36.38 -1.97
N ARG A 17 2.62 35.69 -1.81
CA ARG A 17 3.09 34.67 -2.76
C ARG A 17 3.43 33.37 -2.03
N ASN A 18 3.30 32.26 -2.75
CA ASN A 18 3.68 30.96 -2.22
C ASN A 18 5.21 30.84 -2.11
N GLU A 19 5.66 29.93 -1.27
CA GLU A 19 7.07 29.74 -0.95
C GLU A 19 7.91 29.21 -2.13
N ILE A 20 7.32 28.46 -3.06
CA ILE A 20 8.04 27.93 -4.24
C ILE A 20 8.44 29.09 -5.15
N THR A 21 7.46 29.96 -5.47
CA THR A 21 7.70 31.17 -6.25
C THR A 21 8.71 32.10 -5.55
N ALA A 22 8.55 32.28 -4.24
CA ALA A 22 9.47 33.09 -3.43
C ALA A 22 10.92 32.58 -3.50
N GLN A 23 11.15 31.29 -3.24
CA GLN A 23 12.50 30.71 -3.27
C GLN A 23 13.12 30.78 -4.67
N ALA A 24 12.33 30.49 -5.71
CA ALA A 24 12.80 30.57 -7.10
C ALA A 24 13.23 31.99 -7.50
N TYR A 25 12.42 33.01 -7.18
CA TYR A 25 12.77 34.41 -7.46
C TYR A 25 14.00 34.87 -6.68
N GLY A 26 14.10 34.50 -5.39
CA GLY A 26 15.29 34.79 -4.58
C GLY A 26 16.56 34.16 -5.17
N ALA A 27 16.48 32.89 -5.59
CA ALA A 27 17.59 32.19 -6.22
C ALA A 27 18.04 32.86 -7.54
N LEU A 28 17.09 33.17 -8.43
CA LEU A 28 17.37 33.76 -9.73
C LEU A 28 17.96 35.17 -9.64
N TYR A 29 17.60 35.92 -8.60
CA TYR A 29 18.21 37.21 -8.33
C TYR A 29 19.67 37.09 -7.91
N LEU A 30 19.98 36.10 -7.06
CA LEU A 30 21.35 35.85 -6.61
C LEU A 30 22.22 35.29 -7.74
N ASP A 31 21.66 34.44 -8.59
CA ASP A 31 22.35 33.86 -9.74
C ASP A 31 21.35 33.46 -10.85
N PRO A 32 21.30 34.19 -11.97
CA PRO A 32 20.38 33.91 -13.07
C PRO A 32 20.60 32.56 -13.76
N GLU A 33 21.77 31.92 -13.56
CA GLU A 33 22.10 30.62 -14.17
C GLU A 33 21.75 29.44 -13.26
N VAL A 34 21.22 29.68 -12.06
CA VAL A 34 20.77 28.58 -11.18
C VAL A 34 19.69 27.77 -11.88
N ASP A 35 19.88 26.45 -11.92
CA ASP A 35 18.94 25.54 -12.58
C ASP A 35 18.27 24.57 -11.60
N THR A 36 18.84 24.40 -10.41
CA THR A 36 18.34 23.47 -9.39
C THR A 36 18.43 24.10 -8.02
N ILE A 37 17.35 24.04 -7.26
CA ILE A 37 17.28 24.51 -5.89
C ILE A 37 16.88 23.34 -5.01
N PHE A 38 17.76 23.02 -4.06
CA PHE A 38 17.42 22.22 -2.90
C PHE A 38 17.17 23.17 -1.74
N GLU A 39 16.00 23.13 -1.14
CA GLU A 39 15.70 23.89 0.07
C GLU A 39 15.33 22.91 1.17
N ILE A 40 16.05 22.96 2.29
CA ILE A 40 15.73 22.15 3.47
C ILE A 40 15.63 23.10 4.66
N GLY A 41 14.38 23.32 5.08
CA GLY A 41 14.03 24.13 6.22
C GLY A 41 13.96 23.32 7.51
N GLY A 42 13.30 23.91 8.52
CA GLY A 42 13.09 23.25 9.80
C GLY A 42 12.08 22.09 9.70
N GLN A 43 10.96 22.30 9.00
CA GLN A 43 9.82 21.36 8.99
C GLN A 43 9.48 20.82 7.59
N ASP A 44 9.89 21.51 6.54
CA ASP A 44 9.65 21.13 5.16
C ASP A 44 10.93 21.22 4.32
N SER A 45 10.86 20.60 3.15
CA SER A 45 11.94 20.59 2.18
C SER A 45 11.36 20.61 0.78
N LYS A 46 12.01 21.33 -0.13
CA LYS A 46 11.50 21.66 -1.46
C LYS A 46 12.59 21.40 -2.47
N TYR A 47 12.19 20.83 -3.60
CA TYR A 47 13.01 20.73 -4.80
C TYR A 47 12.37 21.62 -5.86
N ILE A 48 13.17 22.45 -6.51
CA ILE A 48 12.72 23.32 -7.61
C ILE A 48 13.73 23.19 -8.74
N TYR A 49 13.25 22.89 -9.93
CA TYR A 49 14.03 22.89 -11.16
C TYR A 49 13.58 24.05 -12.05
N LEU A 50 14.57 24.82 -12.51
CA LEU A 50 14.36 25.97 -13.36
C LEU A 50 14.81 25.66 -14.79
N ASP A 51 13.97 26.00 -15.76
CA ASP A 51 14.34 25.99 -17.18
C ASP A 51 14.31 27.43 -17.70
N LYS A 52 15.48 27.96 -18.06
CA LYS A 52 15.66 29.33 -18.55
C LYS A 52 15.00 30.39 -17.65
N GLY A 53 15.21 30.26 -16.34
CA GLY A 53 14.67 31.19 -15.33
C GLY A 53 13.18 31.03 -15.03
N THR A 54 12.51 29.99 -15.55
CA THR A 54 11.11 29.68 -15.22
C THR A 54 11.04 28.37 -14.43
N ILE A 55 10.16 28.30 -13.43
CA ILE A 55 9.91 27.05 -12.69
C ILE A 55 9.36 26.01 -13.65
N ALA A 56 10.17 24.99 -13.93
CA ALA A 56 9.82 23.93 -14.87
C ALA A 56 9.30 22.69 -14.16
N ASP A 57 9.80 22.41 -12.96
CA ASP A 57 9.35 21.31 -12.10
C ASP A 57 9.60 21.68 -10.64
N PHE A 58 8.76 21.19 -9.73
CA PHE A 58 8.95 21.36 -8.30
C PHE A 58 8.27 20.24 -7.53
N THR A 59 8.74 19.98 -6.32
CA THR A 59 8.09 19.05 -5.39
C THR A 59 8.49 19.38 -3.96
N MET A 60 7.71 18.88 -3.01
CA MET A 60 7.92 19.06 -1.58
C MET A 60 7.82 17.71 -0.87
N ASN A 61 8.47 17.56 0.28
CA ASN A 61 8.32 16.37 1.12
C ASN A 61 6.84 16.09 1.44
N LYS A 62 6.42 14.83 1.28
CA LYS A 62 5.05 14.36 1.55
C LYS A 62 4.82 14.31 3.08
N ALA A 63 4.08 15.29 3.61
CA ALA A 63 3.57 15.46 4.99
C ALA A 63 4.54 15.31 6.19
N CYS A 64 5.71 14.69 6.05
CA CYS A 64 6.59 14.27 7.13
C CYS A 64 7.82 15.18 7.25
N ALA A 65 8.16 15.63 8.47
CA ALA A 65 9.42 16.31 8.80
C ALA A 65 10.67 15.38 8.76
N ALA A 66 10.56 14.20 8.14
CA ALA A 66 11.70 13.36 7.88
C ALA A 66 12.64 14.03 6.90
N GLY A 67 13.93 14.07 7.25
CA GLY A 67 14.95 14.69 6.42
C GLY A 67 15.06 16.21 6.56
N THR A 68 14.50 16.83 7.61
CA THR A 68 14.54 18.30 7.80
C THR A 68 15.40 18.72 9.00
N GLY A 69 15.57 20.04 9.20
CA GLY A 69 16.40 20.58 10.26
C GLY A 69 15.92 20.29 11.68
N SER A 70 14.59 20.18 11.91
CA SER A 70 14.03 19.82 13.22
C SER A 70 14.52 18.45 13.69
N PHE A 71 14.64 17.48 12.77
CA PHE A 71 15.16 16.16 13.07
C PHE A 71 16.63 16.20 13.53
N LEU A 72 17.48 16.98 12.85
CA LEU A 72 18.87 17.18 13.29
C LEU A 72 18.94 17.84 14.66
N GLN A 73 18.09 18.84 14.91
CA GLN A 73 18.03 19.51 16.19
C GLN A 73 17.63 18.54 17.32
N GLU A 74 16.60 17.71 17.10
CA GLU A 74 16.19 16.67 18.04
C GLU A 74 17.31 15.65 18.32
N GLN A 75 18.04 15.22 17.28
CA GLN A 75 19.17 14.29 17.47
C GLN A 75 20.35 14.97 18.16
N GLY A 76 20.62 16.23 17.85
CA GLY A 76 21.63 17.04 18.54
C GLY A 76 21.38 17.09 20.04
N VAL A 77 20.14 17.39 20.45
CA VAL A 77 19.73 17.37 21.86
C VAL A 77 19.98 15.99 22.49
N LYS A 78 19.59 14.91 21.83
CA LYS A 78 19.79 13.53 22.34
C LYS A 78 21.27 13.13 22.46
N LEU A 79 22.12 13.59 21.54
CA LEU A 79 23.56 13.30 21.54
C LEU A 79 24.37 14.24 22.43
N GLY A 80 23.73 15.29 22.97
CA GLY A 80 24.38 16.35 23.74
C GLY A 80 25.25 17.26 22.86
N ILE A 81 24.84 17.49 21.62
CA ILE A 81 25.58 18.26 20.61
C ILE A 81 24.75 19.50 20.23
N PRO A 82 25.29 20.72 20.43
CA PRO A 82 24.70 21.94 19.90
C PRO A 82 24.57 21.86 18.37
N ILE A 83 23.43 22.30 17.82
CA ILE A 83 23.15 22.14 16.39
C ILE A 83 24.15 22.90 15.51
N GLU A 84 24.70 23.99 16.02
CA GLU A 84 25.72 24.82 15.37
C GLU A 84 27.04 24.05 15.18
N LYS A 85 27.36 23.11 16.08
CA LYS A 85 28.57 22.28 16.02
C LYS A 85 28.36 20.94 15.31
N PHE A 86 27.12 20.62 14.95
CA PHE A 86 26.76 19.32 14.39
C PHE A 86 27.52 19.02 13.10
N GLY A 87 27.60 19.99 12.19
CA GLY A 87 28.32 19.84 10.92
C GLY A 87 29.83 19.68 11.10
N GLU A 88 30.45 20.43 12.00
CA GLU A 88 31.89 20.33 12.28
C GLU A 88 32.28 18.95 12.81
N ILE A 89 31.45 18.37 13.69
CA ILE A 89 31.65 17.03 14.24
C ILE A 89 31.46 15.96 13.16
N ALA A 90 30.47 16.12 12.27
CA ALA A 90 30.26 15.19 11.16
C ALA A 90 31.51 15.10 10.24
N LEU A 91 32.16 16.23 9.98
CA LEU A 91 33.34 16.30 9.12
C LEU A 91 34.59 15.63 9.72
N GLN A 92 34.60 15.34 11.02
CA GLN A 92 35.68 14.61 11.69
C GLN A 92 35.58 13.09 11.53
N SER A 93 34.43 12.59 11.04
CA SER A 93 34.19 11.17 10.84
C SER A 93 35.15 10.55 9.83
N LYS A 94 35.66 9.37 10.16
CA LYS A 94 36.47 8.55 9.26
C LYS A 94 35.66 7.42 8.62
N ALA A 95 34.59 6.99 9.29
CA ALA A 95 33.73 5.91 8.84
C ALA A 95 32.25 6.24 9.12
N PRO A 96 31.63 7.13 8.32
CA PRO A 96 30.23 7.50 8.49
C PRO A 96 29.32 6.28 8.51
N LEU A 97 28.42 6.21 9.50
CA LEU A 97 27.55 5.04 9.65
C LEU A 97 26.39 5.09 8.67
N LYS A 98 26.04 3.92 8.15
CA LYS A 98 24.91 3.77 7.23
C LYS A 98 23.63 3.59 8.05
N MET A 99 22.78 4.62 8.09
CA MET A 99 21.47 4.57 8.75
C MET A 99 20.35 4.66 7.70
N GLY A 100 19.18 4.13 8.02
CA GLY A 100 18.05 4.08 7.11
C GLY A 100 17.56 5.46 6.66
N GLU A 101 17.12 5.56 5.41
CA GLU A 101 16.72 6.83 4.78
C GLU A 101 15.20 7.04 4.62
N ARG A 102 14.35 6.24 5.29
CA ARG A 102 12.89 6.25 5.07
C ARG A 102 12.13 7.34 5.82
N CYS A 103 12.27 7.39 7.15
CA CYS A 103 11.62 8.40 8.00
C CYS A 103 12.42 8.64 9.29
N THR A 104 12.06 9.67 10.05
CA THR A 104 12.72 10.05 11.33
C THR A 104 12.74 8.90 12.34
N VAL A 105 11.62 8.18 12.48
CA VAL A 105 11.49 7.05 13.44
C VAL A 105 12.50 5.95 13.13
N PHE A 106 12.70 5.66 11.85
CA PHE A 106 13.60 4.62 11.39
C PHE A 106 15.06 5.04 11.50
N MET A 107 15.38 6.27 11.10
CA MET A 107 16.70 6.87 11.32
C MET A 107 17.07 6.86 12.81
N GLN A 108 16.12 7.19 13.69
CA GLN A 108 16.32 7.17 15.13
C GLN A 108 16.53 5.75 15.68
N SER A 109 15.79 4.75 15.17
CA SER A 109 15.99 3.36 15.57
C SER A 109 17.41 2.88 15.25
N ASP A 110 17.93 3.20 14.06
CA ASP A 110 19.28 2.84 13.67
C ASP A 110 20.33 3.63 14.48
N LEU A 111 20.10 4.92 14.73
CA LEU A 111 20.97 5.73 15.59
C LEU A 111 21.10 5.13 16.99
N LEU A 112 19.98 4.75 17.62
CA LEU A 112 19.99 4.10 18.94
C LEU A 112 20.70 2.75 18.91
N HIS A 113 20.50 1.96 17.86
CA HIS A 113 21.19 0.69 17.68
C HIS A 113 22.71 0.87 17.64
N TYR A 114 23.21 1.79 16.82
CA TYR A 114 24.64 2.07 16.72
C TYR A 114 25.22 2.74 17.96
N GLN A 115 24.46 3.59 18.62
CA GLN A 115 24.85 4.21 19.89
C GLN A 115 25.03 3.16 20.99
N GLN A 116 24.15 2.16 21.07
CA GLN A 116 24.26 1.05 22.02
C GLN A 116 25.47 0.14 21.74
N GLN A 117 25.93 0.07 20.49
CA GLN A 117 27.19 -0.62 20.13
C GLN A 117 28.44 0.16 20.54
N GLY A 118 28.29 1.40 21.04
CA GLY A 118 29.41 2.24 21.46
C GLY A 118 30.19 2.85 20.30
N LEU A 119 29.58 3.02 19.13
CA LEU A 119 30.25 3.62 17.97
C LEU A 119 30.53 5.12 18.18
N PRO A 120 31.60 5.67 17.57
CA PRO A 120 32.01 7.06 17.79
C PRO A 120 30.92 8.08 17.42
N LYS A 121 30.88 9.21 18.15
CA LYS A 121 29.85 10.24 17.96
C LYS A 121 29.95 10.89 16.58
N GLU A 122 31.16 11.16 16.13
CA GLU A 122 31.47 11.71 14.81
C GLU A 122 30.89 10.85 13.69
N ASP A 123 31.01 9.53 13.79
CA ASP A 123 30.50 8.58 12.79
C ASP A 123 28.96 8.48 12.83
N LEU A 124 28.34 8.59 14.02
CA LEU A 124 26.89 8.69 14.19
C LEU A 124 26.33 9.97 13.54
N VAL A 125 26.95 11.12 13.83
CA VAL A 125 26.55 12.44 13.34
C VAL A 125 26.73 12.54 11.83
N ALA A 126 27.83 12.03 11.29
CA ALA A 126 28.04 11.92 9.84
C ALA A 126 26.98 11.02 9.20
N GLY A 127 26.68 9.87 9.81
CA GLY A 127 25.61 8.98 9.35
C GLY A 127 24.25 9.68 9.24
N LEU A 128 23.88 10.48 10.24
CA LEU A 128 22.66 11.31 10.20
C LEU A 128 22.66 12.32 9.04
N CYS A 129 23.80 12.95 8.74
CA CYS A 129 23.93 13.86 7.60
C CYS A 129 23.68 13.13 6.26
N TYR A 130 24.29 11.95 6.08
CA TYR A 130 24.05 11.12 4.89
C TYR A 130 22.59 10.67 4.80
N SER A 131 21.98 10.24 5.90
CA SER A 131 20.58 9.79 5.91
C SER A 131 19.61 10.89 5.51
N ILE A 132 19.86 12.15 5.87
CA ILE A 132 19.08 13.29 5.39
C ILE A 132 19.22 13.48 3.88
N VAL A 133 20.45 13.44 3.36
CA VAL A 133 20.71 13.59 1.93
C VAL A 133 20.04 12.48 1.13
N TYR A 134 20.22 11.22 1.55
CA TYR A 134 19.56 10.08 0.88
C TYR A 134 18.04 10.15 1.00
N ASN A 135 17.50 10.56 2.14
CA ASN A 135 16.07 10.75 2.30
C ASN A 135 15.55 11.83 1.34
N TYR A 136 16.21 12.99 1.30
CA TYR A 136 15.83 14.08 0.42
C TYR A 136 15.88 13.66 -1.06
N LEU A 137 16.96 13.03 -1.51
CA LEU A 137 17.08 12.57 -2.89
C LEU A 137 16.06 11.48 -3.25
N ASN A 138 15.82 10.52 -2.35
CA ASN A 138 14.94 9.38 -2.64
C ASN A 138 13.45 9.68 -2.41
N LYS A 139 13.09 10.63 -1.54
CA LYS A 139 11.70 10.93 -1.14
C LYS A 139 11.19 12.28 -1.61
N VAL A 140 12.07 13.24 -1.84
CA VAL A 140 11.70 14.56 -2.35
C VAL A 140 12.04 14.61 -3.82
N VAL A 141 13.30 14.42 -4.21
CA VAL A 141 13.71 14.53 -5.61
C VAL A 141 13.14 13.37 -6.46
N GLU A 142 13.11 12.13 -5.97
CA GLU A 142 12.53 10.93 -6.62
C GLU A 142 12.96 10.75 -8.10
N GLY A 143 14.26 10.93 -8.40
CA GLY A 143 14.80 10.75 -9.75
C GLY A 143 14.50 11.90 -10.72
N ARG A 144 13.92 13.01 -10.24
CA ARG A 144 13.79 14.25 -11.05
C ARG A 144 15.14 14.79 -11.49
N LYS A 145 15.12 15.60 -12.55
CA LYS A 145 16.32 16.11 -13.22
C LYS A 145 17.11 17.09 -12.35
N ILE A 146 18.20 16.63 -11.75
CA ILE A 146 19.18 17.50 -11.10
C ILE A 146 20.08 18.13 -12.17
N GLY A 147 20.02 19.45 -12.32
CA GLY A 147 20.82 20.23 -13.26
C GLY A 147 22.30 20.34 -12.88
N LYS A 148 22.97 21.37 -13.39
CA LYS A 148 24.39 21.61 -13.21
C LYS A 148 24.67 22.57 -12.05
N LYS A 149 23.89 23.63 -11.91
CA LYS A 149 24.13 24.70 -10.93
C LYS A 149 23.11 24.59 -9.80
N ILE A 150 23.54 23.91 -8.74
CA ILE A 150 22.68 23.51 -7.62
C ILE A 150 22.86 24.48 -6.46
N PHE A 151 21.78 25.16 -6.09
CA PHE A 151 21.71 25.95 -4.87
C PHE A 151 21.16 25.11 -3.73
N PHE A 152 21.81 25.17 -2.57
CA PHE A 152 21.29 24.59 -1.33
C PHE A 152 20.90 25.72 -0.36
N GLN A 153 19.59 25.86 -0.16
CA GLN A 153 18.92 26.91 0.59
C GLN A 153 18.28 26.36 1.87
N GLY A 154 17.85 27.27 2.75
CA GLY A 154 17.26 26.94 4.05
C GLY A 154 18.32 26.79 5.14
N ALA A 155 17.87 26.75 6.40
CA ALA A 155 18.76 26.76 7.56
C ALA A 155 19.68 25.52 7.62
N VAL A 156 19.28 24.38 7.06
CA VAL A 156 20.11 23.17 7.03
C VAL A 156 21.35 23.34 6.15
N ALA A 157 21.34 24.25 5.18
CA ALA A 157 22.50 24.53 4.35
C ALA A 157 23.67 25.18 5.13
N LEU A 158 23.44 25.68 6.34
CA LEU A 158 24.50 26.11 7.26
C LEU A 158 25.31 24.93 7.81
N ASN A 159 24.73 23.72 7.82
CA ASN A 159 25.38 22.52 8.30
C ASN A 159 26.34 21.95 7.23
N GLN A 160 27.63 22.21 7.41
CA GLN A 160 28.67 21.79 6.46
C GLN A 160 28.78 20.27 6.28
N GLY A 161 28.37 19.47 7.28
CA GLY A 161 28.32 18.01 7.15
C GLY A 161 27.27 17.55 6.13
N VAL A 162 26.11 18.22 6.09
CA VAL A 162 25.05 17.93 5.10
C VAL A 162 25.46 18.40 3.70
N VAL A 163 26.11 19.57 3.59
CA VAL A 163 26.67 20.06 2.32
C VAL A 163 27.66 19.04 1.75
N ALA A 164 28.64 18.62 2.56
CA ALA A 164 29.64 17.63 2.15
C ALA A 164 29.01 16.28 1.77
N ALA A 165 27.97 15.86 2.48
CA ALA A 165 27.22 14.66 2.13
C ALA A 165 26.51 14.79 0.77
N PHE A 166 25.87 15.92 0.45
CA PHE A 166 25.29 16.15 -0.88
C PHE A 166 26.35 16.10 -1.98
N GLU A 167 27.48 16.78 -1.80
CA GLU A 167 28.58 16.78 -2.77
C GLU A 167 29.12 15.38 -3.00
N LYS A 168 29.31 14.60 -1.92
CA LYS A 168 29.79 13.23 -1.99
C LYS A 168 28.81 12.30 -2.71
N VAL A 169 27.52 12.42 -2.40
CA VAL A 169 26.48 11.54 -2.96
C VAL A 169 26.19 11.86 -4.43
N LEU A 170 26.15 13.15 -4.80
CA LEU A 170 25.84 13.58 -6.16
C LEU A 170 27.05 13.63 -7.08
N GLY A 171 28.27 13.71 -6.53
CA GLY A 171 29.49 13.95 -7.32
C GLY A 171 29.47 15.30 -8.03
N LYS A 172 28.70 16.27 -7.52
CA LYS A 172 28.50 17.61 -8.09
C LYS A 172 28.76 18.67 -7.01
N PRO A 173 29.27 19.86 -7.37
CA PRO A 173 29.43 20.95 -6.42
C PRO A 173 28.05 21.46 -5.96
N ILE A 174 27.96 21.80 -4.68
CA ILE A 174 26.74 22.35 -4.05
C ILE A 174 27.02 23.79 -3.62
N ILE A 175 26.25 24.74 -4.14
CA ILE A 175 26.44 26.16 -3.85
C ILE A 175 25.49 26.56 -2.73
N VAL A 176 26.03 27.00 -1.59
CA VAL A 176 25.23 27.63 -0.53
C VAL A 176 25.25 29.14 -0.78
N PRO A 177 24.12 29.75 -1.19
CA PRO A 177 24.08 31.19 -1.46
C PRO A 177 24.20 32.00 -0.15
N PRO A 178 24.60 33.29 -0.22
CA PRO A 178 24.55 34.15 0.95
C PRO A 178 23.11 34.30 1.46
N ASN A 179 22.95 34.40 2.78
CA ASN A 179 21.64 34.52 3.46
C ASN A 179 20.68 33.38 3.08
N ASN A 180 21.21 32.16 2.91
CA ASN A 180 20.48 30.97 2.47
C ASN A 180 19.22 30.70 3.30
N GLU A 181 19.24 31.05 4.59
CA GLU A 181 18.17 30.88 5.56
C GLU A 181 16.97 31.82 5.36
N VAL A 182 17.13 32.91 4.61
CA VAL A 182 16.07 33.89 4.32
C VAL A 182 15.84 34.13 2.82
N THR A 183 16.33 33.25 1.94
CA THR A 183 16.23 33.41 0.48
C THR A 183 14.78 33.63 -0.02
N GLY A 184 13.80 32.96 0.59
CA GLY A 184 12.38 33.16 0.27
C GLY A 184 11.90 34.58 0.62
N ALA A 185 12.36 35.17 1.72
CA ALA A 185 12.02 36.54 2.10
C ALA A 185 12.58 37.55 1.08
N ILE A 186 13.81 37.32 0.60
CA ILE A 186 14.43 38.12 -0.48
C ILE A 186 13.55 38.05 -1.74
N GLY A 187 13.14 36.84 -2.14
CA GLY A 187 12.28 36.66 -3.31
C GLY A 187 10.92 37.35 -3.20
N VAL A 188 10.25 37.28 -2.04
CA VAL A 188 8.98 38.00 -1.83
C VAL A 188 9.18 39.52 -1.85
N ALA A 189 10.26 40.03 -1.26
CA ALA A 189 10.55 41.46 -1.30
C ALA A 189 10.75 41.97 -2.74
N LEU A 190 11.44 41.20 -3.58
CA LEU A 190 11.62 41.51 -5.00
C LEU A 190 10.30 41.45 -5.78
N LEU A 191 9.44 40.46 -5.49
CA LEU A 191 8.12 40.36 -6.08
C LEU A 191 7.21 41.53 -5.69
N ALA A 192 7.21 41.92 -4.41
CA ALA A 192 6.49 43.10 -3.95
C ALA A 192 6.96 44.35 -4.69
N MET A 193 8.28 44.55 -4.81
CA MET A 193 8.85 45.68 -5.56
C MET A 193 8.42 45.67 -7.04
N ALA A 194 8.27 44.50 -7.67
CA ALA A 194 7.90 44.38 -9.08
C ALA A 194 6.38 44.50 -9.34
N GLU A 195 5.54 44.03 -8.41
CA GLU A 195 4.10 43.90 -8.62
C GLU A 195 3.27 45.00 -7.96
N THR A 196 3.77 45.65 -6.91
CA THR A 196 3.05 46.74 -6.24
C THR A 196 2.88 47.91 -7.21
N LYS A 197 1.62 48.24 -7.52
CA LYS A 197 1.24 49.37 -8.37
C LYS A 197 0.46 50.37 -7.54
N GLY A 198 1.00 51.57 -7.39
CA GLY A 198 0.38 52.65 -6.59
C GLY A 198 0.92 52.71 -5.16
N GLU A 199 0.11 53.27 -4.25
CA GLU A 199 0.45 53.35 -2.82
C GLU A 199 0.40 51.96 -2.16
N SER A 200 1.36 51.70 -1.29
CA SER A 200 1.46 50.44 -0.55
C SER A 200 0.38 50.35 0.53
N CYS A 201 -0.17 49.15 0.71
CA CYS A 201 -1.07 48.78 1.80
C CYS A 201 -0.31 48.47 3.10
N PHE A 202 1.03 48.51 3.10
CA PHE A 202 1.85 48.17 4.27
C PHE A 202 1.57 49.13 5.42
N LYS A 203 1.16 48.58 6.57
CA LYS A 203 0.70 49.39 7.72
C LYS A 203 1.84 49.99 8.55
N GLY A 204 3.10 49.77 8.17
CA GLY A 204 4.30 50.32 8.83
C GLY A 204 4.94 49.39 9.85
N PHE A 205 6.16 49.74 10.29
CA PHE A 205 6.94 48.91 11.23
C PHE A 205 6.45 48.97 12.68
N ASP A 206 5.64 49.97 13.03
CA ASP A 206 5.01 50.10 14.36
C ASP A 206 4.09 48.93 14.70
N LEU A 207 3.70 48.11 13.71
CA LEU A 207 3.01 46.83 13.88
C LEU A 207 3.66 45.90 14.91
N ALA A 208 4.99 45.96 15.09
CA ALA A 208 5.68 45.17 16.10
C ALA A 208 5.27 45.52 17.54
N GLN A 209 4.65 46.69 17.75
CA GLN A 209 4.15 47.16 19.04
C GLN A 209 2.63 47.08 19.16
N VAL A 210 1.92 46.65 18.11
CA VAL A 210 0.46 46.57 18.11
C VAL A 210 0.01 45.31 18.85
N ASN A 211 -0.89 45.47 19.82
CA ASN A 211 -1.46 44.32 20.51
C ASN A 211 -2.46 43.62 19.60
N TYR A 212 -2.47 42.29 19.70
CA TYR A 212 -3.48 41.48 19.05
C TYR A 212 -4.03 40.46 20.05
N PHE A 213 -5.32 40.17 19.90
CA PHE A 213 -6.03 39.18 20.70
C PHE A 213 -6.44 38.03 19.80
N ILE A 214 -5.92 36.84 20.09
CA ILE A 214 -6.38 35.60 19.44
C ILE A 214 -7.40 34.95 20.34
N SER A 215 -8.57 34.67 19.79
CA SER A 215 -9.60 33.83 20.41
C SER A 215 -9.98 32.73 19.44
N THR A 216 -10.33 31.56 19.96
CA THR A 216 -10.70 30.42 19.13
C THR A 216 -12.14 30.02 19.43
N PHE A 217 -12.91 29.68 18.41
CA PHE A 217 -14.25 29.13 18.57
C PHE A 217 -14.52 28.03 17.54
N GLU A 218 -15.45 27.14 17.87
CA GLU A 218 -15.87 26.07 16.97
C GLU A 218 -17.06 26.52 16.10
N CYS A 219 -16.93 26.38 14.78
CA CYS A 219 -18.01 26.65 13.84
C CYS A 219 -19.03 25.52 13.85
N ARG A 220 -20.20 25.75 14.46
CA ARG A 220 -21.30 24.76 14.53
C ARG A 220 -22.24 24.77 13.31
N TYR A 221 -21.85 25.42 12.21
CA TYR A 221 -22.72 25.56 11.04
C TYR A 221 -22.93 24.24 10.27
N CYS A 222 -21.91 23.38 10.23
CA CYS A 222 -21.99 22.10 9.55
C CYS A 222 -21.21 21.03 10.32
N PRO A 223 -21.36 19.73 9.97
CA PRO A 223 -20.72 18.62 10.69
C PRO A 223 -19.19 18.67 10.75
N ASN A 224 -18.53 19.51 9.94
CA ASN A 224 -17.08 19.67 9.98
C ASN A 224 -16.56 20.29 11.28
N GLN A 225 -17.39 21.06 12.01
CA GLN A 225 -17.03 21.69 13.28
C GLN A 225 -15.63 22.32 13.24
N CYS A 226 -15.40 23.19 12.25
CA CYS A 226 -14.07 23.77 12.03
C CYS A 226 -13.67 24.61 13.25
N GLU A 227 -12.42 24.48 13.68
CA GLU A 227 -11.85 25.34 14.71
C GLU A 227 -11.41 26.64 14.05
N ILE A 228 -12.10 27.73 14.38
CA ILE A 228 -11.87 29.05 13.79
C ILE A 228 -11.07 29.90 14.75
N GLN A 229 -9.90 30.33 14.32
CA GLN A 229 -9.09 31.31 15.02
C GLN A 229 -9.52 32.71 14.59
N LYS A 230 -10.04 33.48 15.54
CA LYS A 230 -10.38 34.90 15.41
C LYS A 230 -9.23 35.74 15.94
N VAL A 231 -8.58 36.49 15.05
CA VAL A 231 -7.48 37.41 15.36
C VAL A 231 -8.02 38.84 15.28
N VAL A 232 -7.99 39.55 16.42
CA VAL A 232 -8.37 40.97 16.50
C VAL A 232 -7.11 41.78 16.73
N VAL A 233 -6.82 42.70 15.82
CA VAL A 233 -5.71 43.67 15.95
C VAL A 233 -6.32 44.98 16.45
N ASP A 234 -5.66 45.68 17.39
CA ASP A 234 -6.17 46.90 18.02
C ASP A 234 -6.88 47.85 17.02
N ASN A 235 -8.14 48.19 17.28
CA ASN A 235 -9.02 49.03 16.45
C ASN A 235 -9.30 48.55 15.00
N GLY A 236 -9.01 47.29 14.67
CA GLY A 236 -9.27 46.67 13.36
C GLY A 236 -10.47 45.71 13.32
N ALA A 237 -10.91 45.36 12.11
CA ALA A 237 -11.88 44.29 11.90
C ALA A 237 -11.25 42.92 12.29
N PRO A 238 -12.03 41.98 12.85
CA PRO A 238 -11.54 40.65 13.17
C PRO A 238 -11.22 39.85 11.89
N PHE A 239 -10.07 39.20 11.87
CA PHE A 239 -9.70 38.23 10.85
C PHE A 239 -10.02 36.82 11.36
N PHE A 240 -10.43 35.93 10.46
CA PHE A 240 -10.77 34.55 10.82
C PHE A 240 -10.01 33.55 9.96
N TYR A 241 -9.50 32.48 10.59
CA TYR A 241 -8.71 31.43 9.95
C TYR A 241 -9.13 30.05 10.45
N GLY A 242 -8.83 29.00 9.70
CA GLY A 242 -9.07 27.60 10.11
C GLY A 242 -10.40 27.00 9.63
N GLY A 243 -11.19 27.74 8.85
CA GLY A 243 -12.41 27.24 8.22
C GLY A 243 -12.12 26.45 6.93
N ARG A 244 -12.83 25.33 6.72
CA ARG A 244 -12.81 24.57 5.46
C ARG A 244 -13.60 25.23 4.32
N CYS A 245 -14.36 26.29 4.63
CA CYS A 245 -15.22 27.04 3.72
C CYS A 245 -15.17 28.54 4.03
N ASP A 246 -15.79 29.36 3.18
CA ASP A 246 -15.62 30.82 3.19
C ASP A 246 -16.55 31.59 4.12
N ARG A 247 -17.21 30.87 5.05
CA ARG A 247 -18.18 31.47 5.96
C ARG A 247 -17.59 32.63 6.77
N TYR A 248 -16.31 32.55 7.13
CA TYR A 248 -15.63 33.56 7.95
C TYR A 248 -14.49 34.27 7.18
N GLU A 249 -14.27 33.94 5.92
CA GLU A 249 -13.19 34.57 5.13
C GLU A 249 -13.63 35.92 4.53
N LEU A 250 -12.63 36.75 4.20
CA LEU A 250 -12.85 38.06 3.56
C LEU A 250 -13.36 37.92 2.11
N ASP A 251 -14.12 38.90 1.62
CA ASP A 251 -14.80 38.85 0.32
C ASP A 251 -13.88 38.57 -0.89
N HIS A 252 -12.65 39.11 -0.89
CA HIS A 252 -11.69 38.89 -1.99
C HIS A 252 -11.16 37.45 -2.07
N ARG A 253 -11.51 36.56 -1.12
CA ARG A 253 -11.14 35.14 -1.09
C ARG A 253 -12.30 34.20 -1.41
N LYS A 254 -13.49 34.75 -1.66
CA LYS A 254 -14.65 33.95 -2.04
C LYS A 254 -14.45 33.37 -3.44
N PRO A 255 -14.98 32.17 -3.73
CA PRO A 255 -14.81 31.52 -5.01
C PRO A 255 -15.65 32.26 -6.05
N ASP A 256 -15.22 32.25 -7.31
CA ASP A 256 -16.04 32.81 -8.39
C ASP A 256 -17.34 32.02 -8.51
N GLU A 257 -18.47 32.69 -8.27
CA GLU A 257 -19.79 32.06 -8.30
C GLU A 257 -20.16 31.52 -9.69
N ARG A 258 -19.53 32.05 -10.76
CA ARG A 258 -19.77 31.61 -12.14
C ARG A 258 -19.20 30.22 -12.43
N ILE A 259 -18.16 29.81 -11.71
CA ILE A 259 -17.55 28.49 -11.90
C ILE A 259 -18.41 27.45 -11.19
N PRO A 260 -18.91 26.40 -11.87
CA PRO A 260 -19.72 25.36 -11.24
C PRO A 260 -18.89 24.53 -10.24
N ASN A 261 -19.57 23.72 -9.43
CA ASN A 261 -18.92 22.82 -8.46
C ASN A 261 -19.30 21.36 -8.74
N PRO A 262 -18.61 20.71 -9.70
CA PRO A 262 -19.00 19.38 -10.17
C PRO A 262 -18.96 18.31 -9.06
N THR A 263 -18.08 18.46 -8.07
CA THR A 263 -18.02 17.55 -6.92
C THR A 263 -19.31 17.58 -6.09
N LEU A 264 -19.84 18.77 -5.78
CA LEU A 264 -21.10 18.89 -5.04
C LEU A 264 -22.32 18.55 -5.90
N GLU A 265 -22.31 18.88 -7.20
CA GLU A 265 -23.36 18.46 -8.13
C GLU A 265 -23.46 16.92 -8.20
N ARG A 266 -22.31 16.25 -8.30
CA ARG A 266 -22.20 14.79 -8.25
C ARG A 266 -22.73 14.24 -6.93
N GLU A 267 -22.34 14.80 -5.79
CA GLU A 267 -22.81 14.36 -4.47
C GLU A 267 -24.32 14.54 -4.34
N ALA A 268 -24.87 15.68 -4.76
CA ALA A 268 -26.31 15.93 -4.75
C ALA A 268 -27.07 14.93 -5.63
N LYS A 269 -26.56 14.62 -6.83
CA LYS A 269 -27.15 13.59 -7.69
C LYS A 269 -27.07 12.20 -7.06
N LEU A 270 -25.94 11.83 -6.46
CA LEU A 270 -25.77 10.55 -5.75
C LEU A 270 -26.78 10.41 -4.59
N LEU A 271 -26.99 11.46 -3.80
CA LEU A 271 -27.91 11.46 -2.66
C LEU A 271 -29.39 11.53 -3.08
N SER A 272 -29.68 11.98 -4.30
CA SER A 272 -31.07 12.06 -4.81
C SER A 272 -31.80 10.72 -4.90
N TYR A 273 -31.06 9.60 -4.89
CA TYR A 273 -31.60 8.24 -4.91
C TYR A 273 -32.09 7.77 -3.53
N VAL A 274 -31.78 8.50 -2.46
CA VAL A 274 -32.25 8.21 -1.09
C VAL A 274 -33.48 9.07 -0.79
N LYS A 275 -34.60 8.42 -0.50
CA LYS A 275 -35.85 9.08 -0.13
C LYS A 275 -35.69 9.77 1.23
N PRO A 276 -36.11 11.04 1.38
CA PRO A 276 -36.09 11.72 2.67
C PRO A 276 -36.90 10.97 3.72
N LEU A 277 -36.37 10.89 4.94
CA LEU A 277 -37.08 10.34 6.09
C LEU A 277 -37.83 11.45 6.83
N GLU A 278 -38.89 11.06 7.56
CA GLU A 278 -39.61 11.95 8.46
C GLU A 278 -38.71 12.38 9.64
N LYS A 279 -38.92 13.59 10.17
CA LYS A 279 -38.05 14.19 11.20
C LYS A 279 -38.04 13.43 12.54
N GLU A 280 -39.08 12.66 12.86
CA GLU A 280 -39.23 11.91 14.11
C GLU A 280 -39.30 10.40 13.83
N ILE A 281 -38.29 9.87 13.13
CA ILE A 281 -38.22 8.43 12.86
C ILE A 281 -37.45 7.69 13.96
N ASP A 282 -38.02 6.59 14.43
CA ASP A 282 -37.31 5.64 15.29
C ASP A 282 -36.29 4.86 14.45
N LEU A 283 -35.01 5.23 14.57
CA LEU A 283 -33.90 4.57 13.87
C LEU A 283 -33.69 3.12 14.31
N SER A 284 -34.26 2.70 15.45
CA SER A 284 -34.20 1.33 15.92
C SER A 284 -35.23 0.40 15.26
N SER A 285 -36.15 0.97 14.47
CA SER A 285 -37.16 0.20 13.73
C SER A 285 -36.51 -0.82 12.79
N PRO A 286 -37.04 -2.07 12.71
CA PRO A 286 -36.56 -3.08 11.77
C PRO A 286 -36.71 -2.65 10.31
N ASP A 287 -37.60 -1.70 10.00
CA ASP A 287 -37.81 -1.22 8.63
C ASP A 287 -36.68 -0.28 8.15
N ILE A 288 -35.76 0.11 9.04
CA ILE A 288 -34.61 0.96 8.73
C ILE A 288 -33.39 0.12 8.37
N ILE A 289 -32.79 0.41 7.21
CA ILE A 289 -31.49 -0.11 6.80
C ILE A 289 -30.47 1.03 6.87
N GLY A 290 -29.49 0.90 7.75
CA GLY A 290 -28.34 1.78 7.83
C GLY A 290 -27.34 1.49 6.71
N ILE A 291 -27.02 2.49 5.90
CA ILE A 291 -25.94 2.43 4.91
C ILE A 291 -24.87 3.46 5.30
N PRO A 292 -23.65 3.03 5.67
CA PRO A 292 -22.59 3.99 5.99
C PRO A 292 -22.08 4.69 4.73
N ARG A 293 -21.87 6.01 4.81
CA ARG A 293 -21.27 6.83 3.75
C ARG A 293 -19.77 6.59 3.69
N MET A 294 -19.37 5.48 3.08
CA MET A 294 -17.98 5.02 3.02
C MET A 294 -17.71 4.25 1.72
N LEU A 295 -16.43 4.19 1.31
CA LEU A 295 -15.95 3.29 0.25
C LEU A 295 -16.87 3.27 -1.00
N GLN A 296 -17.32 2.11 -1.46
CA GLN A 296 -18.07 1.95 -2.71
C GLN A 296 -19.41 2.70 -2.70
N PHE A 297 -19.96 3.04 -1.54
CA PHE A 297 -21.20 3.81 -1.47
C PHE A 297 -21.07 5.24 -2.01
N PHE A 298 -19.85 5.74 -2.25
CA PHE A 298 -19.67 7.00 -2.98
C PHE A 298 -19.93 6.89 -4.50
N GLU A 299 -20.26 5.70 -4.99
CA GLU A 299 -20.47 5.41 -6.41
C GLU A 299 -21.65 4.48 -6.64
N TRP A 300 -21.78 3.43 -5.82
CA TRP A 300 -22.78 2.36 -5.95
C TRP A 300 -24.02 2.54 -5.07
N LEU A 301 -24.15 3.69 -4.40
CA LEU A 301 -25.35 4.00 -3.61
C LEU A 301 -26.65 3.99 -4.42
N PRO A 302 -26.71 4.47 -5.70
CA PRO A 302 -27.95 4.44 -6.48
C PRO A 302 -28.54 3.03 -6.55
N LEU A 303 -27.70 2.02 -6.78
CA LEU A 303 -28.12 0.61 -6.79
C LEU A 303 -28.70 0.18 -5.44
N PHE A 304 -27.90 0.30 -4.37
CA PHE A 304 -28.26 -0.26 -3.07
C PHE A 304 -29.43 0.49 -2.41
N ALA A 305 -29.46 1.82 -2.49
CA ALA A 305 -30.55 2.61 -1.95
C ALA A 305 -31.87 2.28 -2.64
N THR A 306 -31.87 2.23 -3.98
CA THR A 306 -33.07 1.89 -4.76
C THR A 306 -33.52 0.46 -4.46
N PHE A 307 -32.59 -0.49 -4.42
CA PHE A 307 -32.88 -1.89 -4.08
C PHE A 307 -33.64 -2.03 -2.75
N PHE A 308 -33.14 -1.44 -1.66
CA PHE A 308 -33.80 -1.54 -0.36
C PHE A 308 -35.15 -0.82 -0.33
N GLN A 309 -35.25 0.34 -0.97
CA GLN A 309 -36.50 1.11 -1.05
C GLN A 309 -37.59 0.39 -1.85
N GLU A 310 -37.23 -0.33 -2.91
CA GLU A 310 -38.15 -1.15 -3.70
C GLU A 310 -38.62 -2.40 -2.94
N LEU A 311 -37.82 -2.90 -1.98
CA LEU A 311 -38.23 -3.97 -1.07
C LEU A 311 -39.17 -3.49 0.04
N GLY A 312 -39.28 -2.18 0.26
CA GLY A 312 -40.12 -1.55 1.28
C GLY A 312 -39.35 -1.00 2.48
N TYR A 313 -38.02 -1.11 2.51
CA TYR A 313 -37.20 -0.57 3.58
C TYR A 313 -37.00 0.93 3.45
N LYS A 314 -36.78 1.59 4.59
CA LYS A 314 -36.34 2.98 4.69
C LYS A 314 -34.83 3.01 4.82
N VAL A 315 -34.14 3.76 3.95
CA VAL A 315 -32.68 3.83 3.95
C VAL A 315 -32.24 5.03 4.79
N PHE A 316 -31.36 4.77 5.77
CA PHE A 316 -30.73 5.82 6.57
C PHE A 316 -29.22 5.84 6.30
N LEU A 317 -28.70 6.99 5.89
CA LEU A 317 -27.27 7.18 5.69
C LEU A 317 -26.61 7.67 6.96
N SER A 318 -25.37 7.23 7.21
CA SER A 318 -24.55 7.87 8.22
C SER A 318 -24.28 9.35 7.86
N PRO A 319 -23.96 10.23 8.82
CA PRO A 319 -23.71 11.64 8.52
C PRO A 319 -22.45 11.84 7.64
N PRO A 320 -22.30 13.02 7.00
CA PRO A 320 -21.08 13.37 6.29
C PRO A 320 -19.83 13.20 7.15
N THR A 321 -18.73 12.77 6.54
CA THR A 321 -17.45 12.56 7.25
C THR A 321 -17.02 13.81 8.00
N SER A 322 -16.77 13.67 9.29
CA SER A 322 -16.35 14.74 10.20
C SER A 322 -15.06 14.37 10.93
N LYS A 323 -14.44 15.34 11.62
CA LYS A 323 -13.29 15.08 12.51
C LYS A 323 -13.62 14.05 13.60
N GLU A 324 -14.84 14.08 14.13
CA GLU A 324 -15.30 13.14 15.15
C GLU A 324 -15.37 11.70 14.59
N ILE A 325 -15.94 11.54 13.39
CA ILE A 325 -15.99 10.24 12.70
C ILE A 325 -14.58 9.71 12.43
N ILE A 326 -13.69 10.57 11.92
CA ILE A 326 -12.29 10.21 11.68
C ILE A 326 -11.62 9.74 12.97
N LYS A 327 -11.79 10.48 14.07
CA LYS A 327 -11.23 10.14 15.38
C LYS A 327 -11.74 8.79 15.88
N LYS A 328 -13.06 8.56 15.86
CA LYS A 328 -13.68 7.28 16.22
C LYS A 328 -13.09 6.13 15.38
N GLY A 329 -12.91 6.36 14.09
CA GLY A 329 -12.32 5.40 13.16
C GLY A 329 -10.87 5.03 13.52
N CYS A 330 -10.06 6.01 13.89
CA CYS A 330 -8.67 5.81 14.29
C CYS A 330 -8.57 5.02 15.61
N GLU A 331 -9.41 5.32 16.59
CA GLU A 331 -9.46 4.61 17.87
C GLU A 331 -9.90 3.14 17.72
N LEU A 332 -10.72 2.85 16.72
CA LEU A 332 -11.24 1.50 16.46
C LEU A 332 -10.35 0.64 15.58
N ALA A 333 -9.36 1.21 14.89
CA ALA A 333 -8.57 0.49 13.90
C ALA A 333 -7.85 -0.72 14.55
N PRO A 334 -8.16 -1.97 14.14
CA PRO A 334 -7.59 -3.17 14.78
C PRO A 334 -6.14 -3.46 14.37
N ALA A 335 -5.70 -2.82 13.28
CA ALA A 335 -4.35 -2.82 12.72
C ALA A 335 -4.06 -1.41 12.17
N GLU A 336 -3.09 -1.24 11.27
CA GLU A 336 -2.81 0.03 10.58
C GLU A 336 -3.38 0.02 9.13
N PRO A 337 -4.71 0.16 8.93
CA PRO A 337 -5.30 0.23 7.60
C PRO A 337 -5.12 1.62 6.99
N CYS A 338 -5.42 1.75 5.70
CA CYS A 338 -5.41 3.06 5.04
C CYS A 338 -6.52 3.99 5.56
N PHE A 339 -6.33 5.30 5.38
CA PHE A 339 -7.21 6.33 5.92
C PHE A 339 -8.73 6.13 5.62
N PRO A 340 -9.15 5.74 4.39
CA PRO A 340 -10.57 5.48 4.11
C PRO A 340 -11.18 4.33 4.90
N VAL A 341 -10.38 3.32 5.28
CA VAL A 341 -10.86 2.20 6.09
C VAL A 341 -11.04 2.63 7.54
N LYS A 342 -10.17 3.53 8.06
CA LYS A 342 -10.36 4.18 9.37
C LYS A 342 -11.69 4.94 9.36
N ILE A 343 -11.93 5.78 8.34
CA ILE A 343 -13.20 6.50 8.17
C ILE A 343 -14.38 5.52 8.13
N ALA A 344 -14.27 4.42 7.37
CA ALA A 344 -15.31 3.40 7.27
C ALA A 344 -15.70 2.80 8.64
N LEU A 345 -14.72 2.45 9.49
CA LEU A 345 -14.99 1.99 10.85
C LEU A 345 -15.71 3.05 11.70
N GLY A 346 -15.30 4.33 11.58
CA GLY A 346 -15.96 5.44 12.24
C GLY A 346 -17.41 5.65 11.78
N GLN A 347 -17.67 5.50 10.48
CA GLN A 347 -19.02 5.61 9.90
C GLN A 347 -19.94 4.48 10.40
N ILE A 348 -19.43 3.24 10.44
CA ILE A 348 -20.16 2.09 10.98
C ILE A 348 -20.48 2.29 12.45
N LYS A 349 -19.48 2.68 13.26
CA LYS A 349 -19.68 2.96 14.70
C LYS A 349 -20.72 4.05 14.93
N THR A 350 -20.71 5.09 14.09
CA THR A 350 -21.67 6.19 14.19
C THR A 350 -23.10 5.73 13.96
N LEU A 351 -23.36 4.83 13.00
CA LEU A 351 -24.69 4.23 12.82
C LEU A 351 -25.13 3.42 14.04
N VAL A 352 -24.22 2.63 14.63
CA VAL A 352 -24.50 1.87 15.85
C VAL A 352 -24.85 2.79 17.02
N ASP A 353 -24.11 3.89 17.17
CA ASP A 353 -24.32 4.87 18.25
C ASP A 353 -25.63 5.65 18.09
N LEU A 354 -26.07 5.88 16.85
CA LEU A 354 -27.36 6.48 16.53
C LEU A 354 -28.54 5.52 16.75
N GLY A 355 -28.28 4.27 17.15
CA GLY A 355 -29.31 3.29 17.50
C GLY A 355 -29.81 2.43 16.33
N VAL A 356 -29.18 2.51 15.16
CA VAL A 356 -29.57 1.71 13.98
C VAL A 356 -29.35 0.22 14.24
N LYS A 357 -30.40 -0.59 14.03
CA LYS A 357 -30.39 -2.02 14.35
C LYS A 357 -30.06 -2.94 13.18
N ARG A 358 -30.21 -2.49 11.94
CA ARG A 358 -29.79 -3.23 10.73
C ARG A 358 -28.82 -2.40 9.92
N ILE A 359 -27.61 -2.89 9.71
CA ILE A 359 -26.58 -2.20 8.92
C ILE A 359 -26.18 -3.06 7.72
N PHE A 360 -26.25 -2.46 6.54
CA PHE A 360 -25.82 -3.11 5.30
C PHE A 360 -24.32 -2.91 5.05
N LEU A 361 -23.55 -4.01 5.12
CA LEU A 361 -22.11 -4.03 4.93
C LEU A 361 -21.72 -5.16 3.94
N PRO A 362 -21.95 -4.98 2.63
CA PRO A 362 -21.65 -6.02 1.66
C PRO A 362 -20.14 -6.22 1.50
N GLN A 363 -19.73 -7.45 1.20
CA GLN A 363 -18.45 -7.69 0.56
C GLN A 363 -18.63 -7.52 -0.95
N ILE A 364 -18.08 -6.45 -1.51
CA ILE A 364 -17.98 -6.29 -2.97
C ILE A 364 -16.59 -6.75 -3.40
N THR A 365 -16.52 -7.87 -4.11
CA THR A 365 -15.25 -8.50 -4.50
C THR A 365 -14.66 -7.86 -5.76
N ASP A 366 -15.52 -7.59 -6.75
CA ASP A 366 -15.16 -6.96 -8.01
C ASP A 366 -16.28 -6.06 -8.54
N LEU A 367 -15.87 -5.14 -9.41
CA LEU A 367 -16.69 -4.21 -10.16
C LEU A 367 -16.60 -4.57 -11.65
N PRO A 368 -17.59 -4.15 -12.46
CA PRO A 368 -17.46 -4.18 -13.91
C PRO A 368 -16.17 -3.48 -14.33
N PRO A 369 -15.39 -4.06 -15.26
CA PRO A 369 -14.23 -3.38 -15.80
C PRO A 369 -14.65 -2.11 -16.54
N GLU A 370 -13.76 -1.11 -16.58
CA GLU A 370 -14.00 0.17 -17.28
C GLU A 370 -14.21 0.00 -18.80
N ARG A 371 -13.70 -1.11 -19.34
CA ARG A 371 -13.72 -1.46 -20.76
C ARG A 371 -14.11 -2.93 -20.92
N PRO A 372 -15.06 -3.27 -21.80
CA PRO A 372 -15.46 -4.67 -22.04
C PRO A 372 -14.31 -5.58 -22.47
N GLU A 373 -13.26 -5.03 -23.07
CA GLU A 373 -12.06 -5.74 -23.51
C GLU A 373 -11.19 -6.24 -22.33
N LEU A 374 -11.38 -5.68 -21.12
CA LEU A 374 -10.62 -6.06 -19.92
C LEU A 374 -11.31 -7.21 -19.19
N LYS A 375 -10.53 -8.21 -18.75
CA LYS A 375 -11.07 -9.44 -18.16
C LYS A 375 -11.62 -9.27 -16.73
N LEU A 376 -11.08 -8.36 -15.92
CA LEU A 376 -11.33 -8.28 -14.47
C LEU A 376 -11.34 -6.84 -13.96
N GLY A 377 -12.20 -6.53 -12.97
CA GLY A 377 -12.24 -5.25 -12.26
C GLY A 377 -12.19 -5.42 -10.74
N LYS A 378 -11.07 -5.90 -10.19
CA LYS A 378 -10.89 -6.18 -8.76
C LYS A 378 -10.85 -4.93 -7.90
N ILE A 379 -11.35 -5.05 -6.67
CA ILE A 379 -11.18 -4.04 -5.61
C ILE A 379 -10.13 -4.50 -4.60
N CYS A 380 -9.49 -3.58 -3.89
CA CYS A 380 -8.42 -3.92 -2.95
C CYS A 380 -8.89 -4.79 -1.76
N PRO A 381 -8.01 -5.61 -1.16
CA PRO A 381 -8.36 -6.56 -0.08
C PRO A 381 -8.97 -5.90 1.14
N TRP A 382 -8.56 -4.67 1.47
CA TRP A 382 -9.09 -3.91 2.60
C TRP A 382 -10.58 -3.64 2.45
N VAL A 383 -10.99 -3.16 1.28
CA VAL A 383 -12.40 -2.90 0.98
C VAL A 383 -13.22 -4.18 1.13
N GLN A 384 -12.77 -5.26 0.49
CA GLN A 384 -13.46 -6.55 0.53
C GLN A 384 -13.62 -7.07 1.97
N SER A 385 -12.65 -6.76 2.84
CA SER A 385 -12.55 -7.33 4.18
C SER A 385 -13.44 -6.65 5.21
N LEU A 386 -13.99 -5.47 4.91
CA LEU A 386 -14.64 -4.62 5.90
C LEU A 386 -15.73 -5.32 6.75
N PRO A 387 -16.67 -6.12 6.21
CA PRO A 387 -17.64 -6.84 7.04
C PRO A 387 -17.01 -7.92 7.95
N TRP A 388 -15.80 -8.38 7.65
CA TRP A 388 -15.10 -9.44 8.38
C TRP A 388 -14.16 -8.90 9.45
N ILE A 389 -13.61 -7.70 9.24
CA ILE A 389 -12.73 -7.02 10.21
C ILE A 389 -13.50 -6.11 11.17
N SER A 390 -14.64 -5.55 10.78
CA SER A 390 -15.41 -4.66 11.66
C SER A 390 -15.83 -5.33 12.99
N PRO A 391 -16.14 -6.64 13.06
CA PRO A 391 -16.45 -7.30 14.32
C PRO A 391 -15.25 -7.41 15.29
N ALA A 392 -14.01 -7.26 14.81
CA ALA A 392 -12.81 -7.21 15.66
C ALA A 392 -12.67 -5.90 16.45
N SER A 393 -13.49 -4.91 16.11
CA SER A 393 -13.47 -3.56 16.70
C SER A 393 -14.83 -3.14 17.25
N ILE A 394 -15.93 -3.68 16.71
CA ILE A 394 -17.30 -3.31 17.06
C ILE A 394 -18.09 -4.56 17.46
N ASN A 395 -18.52 -4.62 18.71
CA ASN A 395 -19.37 -5.71 19.20
C ASN A 395 -20.83 -5.50 18.79
N PHE A 396 -21.18 -5.90 17.56
CA PHE A 396 -22.55 -5.77 17.04
C PHE A 396 -23.58 -6.57 17.86
N LYS A 397 -23.21 -7.76 18.35
CA LYS A 397 -24.12 -8.64 19.10
C LYS A 397 -24.58 -8.02 20.41
N GLU A 398 -23.66 -7.46 21.19
CA GLU A 398 -23.96 -6.79 22.46
C GLU A 398 -24.85 -5.55 22.26
N ARG A 399 -24.76 -4.90 21.10
CA ARG A 399 -25.58 -3.74 20.72
C ARG A 399 -26.92 -4.11 20.07
N GLY A 400 -27.18 -5.41 19.90
CA GLY A 400 -28.37 -5.92 19.20
C GLY A 400 -28.45 -5.44 17.75
N VAL A 401 -27.30 -5.30 17.07
CA VAL A 401 -27.22 -4.87 15.68
C VAL A 401 -27.03 -6.09 14.78
N GLU A 402 -27.93 -6.23 13.81
CA GLU A 402 -27.85 -7.18 12.72
C GLU A 402 -27.03 -6.58 11.56
N VAL A 403 -25.98 -7.27 11.14
CA VAL A 403 -25.15 -6.86 10.01
C VAL A 403 -25.51 -7.71 8.80
N ILE A 404 -25.98 -7.07 7.75
CA ILE A 404 -26.36 -7.69 6.49
C ILE A 404 -25.15 -7.63 5.54
N SER A 405 -24.44 -8.75 5.40
CA SER A 405 -23.17 -8.83 4.67
C SER A 405 -23.22 -9.80 3.48
N PRO A 406 -24.00 -9.54 2.42
CA PRO A 406 -23.96 -10.39 1.23
C PRO A 406 -22.60 -10.25 0.54
N VAL A 407 -22.23 -11.29 -0.20
CA VAL A 407 -21.02 -11.30 -1.03
C VAL A 407 -21.45 -11.16 -2.48
N LEU A 408 -20.92 -10.13 -3.13
CA LEU A 408 -21.38 -9.67 -4.45
C LEU A 408 -20.19 -9.57 -5.41
N HIS A 409 -20.34 -10.19 -6.57
CA HIS A 409 -19.44 -10.07 -7.71
C HIS A 409 -20.12 -9.30 -8.83
N LEU A 410 -19.94 -7.96 -8.83
CA LEU A 410 -20.60 -7.09 -9.79
C LEU A 410 -19.93 -7.11 -11.17
N GLY A 411 -18.65 -7.50 -11.24
CA GLY A 411 -17.90 -7.57 -12.49
C GLY A 411 -17.94 -8.92 -13.20
N ARG A 412 -18.65 -9.91 -12.65
CA ARG A 412 -18.73 -11.27 -13.19
C ARG A 412 -19.97 -11.45 -14.08
N PRO A 413 -19.99 -12.49 -14.95
CA PRO A 413 -21.16 -12.78 -15.76
C PRO A 413 -22.44 -12.91 -14.93
N GLY A 414 -23.56 -12.42 -15.47
CA GLY A 414 -24.81 -12.24 -14.70
C GLY A 414 -25.39 -13.50 -14.07
N TYR A 415 -25.05 -14.72 -14.52
CA TYR A 415 -25.49 -15.95 -13.85
C TYR A 415 -24.84 -16.13 -12.45
N VAL A 416 -23.62 -15.64 -12.24
CA VAL A 416 -22.96 -15.66 -10.92
C VAL A 416 -23.71 -14.75 -9.95
N LEU A 417 -23.93 -13.51 -10.37
CA LEU A 417 -24.66 -12.52 -9.58
C LEU A 417 -26.11 -12.97 -9.30
N ASN A 418 -26.77 -13.63 -10.25
CA ASN A 418 -28.11 -14.19 -10.04
C ASN A 418 -28.18 -15.21 -8.89
N GLU A 419 -27.18 -16.08 -8.74
CA GLU A 419 -27.12 -17.02 -7.60
C GLU A 419 -26.81 -16.31 -6.27
N GLU A 420 -26.02 -15.23 -6.30
CA GLU A 420 -25.76 -14.38 -5.14
C GLU A 420 -27.00 -13.62 -4.69
N ILE A 421 -27.77 -13.07 -5.63
CA ILE A 421 -29.05 -12.42 -5.37
C ILE A 421 -30.05 -13.42 -4.77
N LYS A 422 -30.08 -14.68 -5.23
CA LYS A 422 -30.93 -15.73 -4.62
C LYS A 422 -30.55 -15.99 -3.15
N ARG A 423 -29.26 -16.11 -2.86
CA ARG A 423 -28.76 -16.27 -1.48
C ARG A 423 -29.09 -15.05 -0.63
N PHE A 424 -28.94 -13.86 -1.20
CA PHE A 424 -29.26 -12.61 -0.54
C PHE A 424 -30.76 -12.51 -0.22
N ALA A 425 -31.64 -12.92 -1.14
CA ALA A 425 -33.08 -12.98 -0.91
C ALA A 425 -33.44 -13.87 0.28
N HIS A 426 -32.80 -15.04 0.39
CA HIS A 426 -33.00 -15.93 1.52
C HIS A 426 -32.56 -15.29 2.85
N SER A 427 -31.43 -14.57 2.88
CA SER A 427 -30.97 -13.88 4.09
C SER A 427 -31.86 -12.72 4.53
N LEU A 428 -32.60 -12.10 3.59
CA LEU A 428 -33.57 -11.05 3.88
C LEU A 428 -34.96 -11.59 4.25
N GLY A 429 -35.19 -12.90 4.09
CA GLY A 429 -36.53 -13.49 4.26
C GLY A 429 -37.54 -13.07 3.19
N GLU A 430 -37.07 -12.65 2.01
CA GLU A 430 -37.89 -12.08 0.93
C GLU A 430 -38.02 -13.03 -0.27
N PRO A 431 -39.15 -13.02 -1.01
CA PRO A 431 -39.30 -13.83 -2.20
C PRO A 431 -38.26 -13.50 -3.27
N VAL A 432 -37.61 -14.52 -3.85
CA VAL A 432 -36.55 -14.37 -4.86
C VAL A 432 -36.97 -13.46 -6.02
N ASP A 433 -38.21 -13.59 -6.52
CA ASP A 433 -38.69 -12.76 -7.63
C ASP A 433 -38.87 -11.29 -7.25
N LYS A 434 -39.27 -11.01 -6.00
CA LYS A 434 -39.38 -9.64 -5.48
C LYS A 434 -37.98 -9.01 -5.40
N VAL A 435 -37.01 -9.75 -4.87
CA VAL A 435 -35.61 -9.30 -4.74
C VAL A 435 -34.96 -9.10 -6.10
N LYS A 436 -35.16 -10.00 -7.07
CA LYS A 436 -34.66 -9.82 -8.43
C LYS A 436 -35.24 -8.59 -9.13
N LYS A 437 -36.54 -8.33 -8.96
CA LYS A 437 -37.18 -7.11 -9.49
C LYS A 437 -36.60 -5.86 -8.84
N ALA A 438 -36.48 -5.83 -7.51
CA ALA A 438 -35.87 -4.72 -6.79
C ALA A 438 -34.40 -4.47 -7.21
N TRP A 439 -33.64 -5.55 -7.41
CA TRP A 439 -32.25 -5.46 -7.87
C TRP A 439 -32.14 -4.83 -9.25
N LYS A 440 -32.98 -5.28 -10.20
CA LYS A 440 -33.03 -4.71 -11.55
C LYS A 440 -33.34 -3.20 -11.53
N ARG A 441 -34.25 -2.76 -10.66
CA ARG A 441 -34.53 -1.33 -10.47
C ARG A 441 -33.32 -0.57 -9.93
N GLY A 442 -32.53 -1.22 -9.06
CA GLY A 442 -31.24 -0.69 -8.62
C GLY A 442 -30.21 -0.57 -9.76
N GLU A 443 -30.12 -1.57 -10.65
CA GLU A 443 -29.25 -1.50 -11.82
C GLU A 443 -29.63 -0.35 -12.76
N GLU A 444 -30.93 -0.17 -13.03
CA GLU A 444 -31.47 0.96 -13.80
C GLU A 444 -31.07 2.31 -13.18
N ALA A 445 -31.17 2.45 -11.85
CA ALA A 445 -30.76 3.66 -11.13
C ALA A 445 -29.24 3.91 -11.21
N GLN A 446 -28.43 2.86 -11.15
CA GLN A 446 -26.97 2.95 -11.31
C GLN A 446 -26.58 3.41 -12.71
N GLU A 447 -27.21 2.85 -13.74
CA GLU A 447 -26.98 3.23 -15.14
C GLU A 447 -27.39 4.68 -15.41
N GLU A 448 -28.50 5.13 -14.84
CA GLU A 448 -28.94 6.53 -14.92
C GLU A 448 -27.91 7.48 -14.29
N PHE A 449 -27.37 7.12 -13.12
CA PHE A 449 -26.33 7.90 -12.44
C PHE A 449 -25.06 8.00 -13.30
N HIS A 450 -24.55 6.87 -13.80
CA HIS A 450 -23.37 6.85 -14.69
C HIS A 450 -23.60 7.66 -15.97
N SER A 451 -24.77 7.52 -16.59
CA SER A 451 -25.13 8.28 -17.79
C SER A 451 -25.20 9.78 -17.52
N TRP A 452 -25.69 10.17 -16.34
CA TRP A 452 -25.70 11.57 -15.91
C TRP A 452 -24.29 12.13 -15.72
N LEU A 453 -23.37 11.37 -15.08
CA LEU A 453 -21.98 11.79 -14.90
C LEU A 453 -21.30 12.09 -16.24
N LYS A 454 -21.43 11.17 -17.20
CA LYS A 454 -20.83 11.31 -18.53
C LYS A 454 -21.39 12.51 -19.30
N ARG A 455 -22.71 12.67 -19.30
CA ARG A 455 -23.36 13.80 -19.96
C ARG A 455 -22.94 15.13 -19.34
N ARG A 456 -22.99 15.24 -18.02
CA ARG A 456 -22.60 16.47 -17.30
C ARG A 456 -21.13 16.79 -17.47
N GLY A 457 -20.26 15.79 -17.47
CA GLY A 457 -18.83 15.97 -17.74
C GLY A 457 -18.55 16.50 -19.15
N ARG A 458 -19.24 15.98 -20.18
CA ARG A 458 -19.12 16.48 -21.56
C ARG A 458 -19.58 17.94 -21.71
N GLU A 459 -20.65 18.32 -21.02
CA GLU A 459 -21.12 19.72 -20.99
C GLU A 459 -20.04 20.64 -20.43
N LEU A 460 -19.46 20.28 -19.27
CA LEU A 460 -18.42 21.07 -18.61
C LEU A 460 -17.12 21.14 -19.42
N LEU A 461 -16.68 20.03 -20.02
CA LEU A 461 -15.49 20.00 -20.86
C LEU A 461 -15.62 20.91 -22.09
N LYS A 462 -16.84 21.04 -22.63
CA LYS A 462 -17.13 21.95 -23.74
C LYS A 462 -17.20 23.41 -23.29
N GLU A 463 -17.83 23.67 -22.14
CA GLU A 463 -17.95 25.02 -21.57
C GLU A 463 -16.58 25.62 -21.23
N PHE A 464 -15.68 24.81 -20.68
CA PHE A 464 -14.35 25.22 -20.20
C PHE A 464 -13.20 24.82 -21.16
N GLU A 465 -13.49 24.62 -22.45
CA GLU A 465 -12.50 24.11 -23.42
C GLU A 465 -11.25 25.00 -23.58
N LYS A 466 -11.38 26.31 -23.31
CA LYS A 466 -10.31 27.31 -23.44
C LYS A 466 -9.61 27.61 -22.12
N GLU A 467 -10.13 27.08 -21.02
CA GLU A 467 -9.66 27.33 -19.66
C GLU A 467 -8.89 26.12 -19.14
N ILE A 468 -8.00 26.35 -18.19
CA ILE A 468 -7.33 25.25 -17.50
C ILE A 468 -8.36 24.53 -16.62
N VAL A 469 -8.48 23.21 -16.78
CA VAL A 469 -9.33 22.38 -15.95
C VAL A 469 -8.47 21.41 -15.15
N LEU A 470 -8.69 21.37 -13.84
CA LEU A 470 -7.99 20.44 -12.96
C LEU A 470 -8.84 19.19 -12.78
N VAL A 471 -8.34 18.05 -13.24
CA VAL A 471 -9.02 16.76 -13.10
C VAL A 471 -8.64 16.13 -11.76
N LEU A 472 -9.62 15.91 -10.90
CA LEU A 472 -9.48 15.20 -9.62
C LEU A 472 -9.45 13.69 -9.86
N VAL A 473 -8.24 13.14 -9.97
CA VAL A 473 -8.01 11.70 -10.16
C VAL A 473 -7.83 11.03 -8.80
N GLY A 474 -8.82 10.25 -8.39
CA GLY A 474 -8.74 9.47 -7.17
C GLY A 474 -10.02 8.66 -6.96
N ARG A 475 -10.04 7.83 -5.92
CA ARG A 475 -11.22 7.00 -5.61
C ARG A 475 -12.34 7.88 -5.08
N PRO A 476 -13.63 7.66 -5.45
CA PRO A 476 -14.71 8.54 -5.04
C PRO A 476 -14.82 8.79 -3.54
N TYR A 477 -14.66 7.73 -2.74
CA TYR A 477 -14.67 7.78 -1.27
C TYR A 477 -13.46 8.47 -0.62
N ASN A 478 -12.53 8.92 -1.45
CA ASN A 478 -11.37 9.67 -1.02
C ASN A 478 -11.38 11.06 -1.64
N ALA A 479 -11.36 11.12 -2.97
CA ALA A 479 -11.21 12.34 -3.73
C ALA A 479 -12.46 13.21 -3.72
N PHE A 480 -13.65 12.66 -3.46
CA PHE A 480 -14.92 13.40 -3.52
C PHE A 480 -15.64 13.46 -2.16
N ASP A 481 -15.16 12.75 -1.14
CA ASP A 481 -15.61 12.97 0.24
C ASP A 481 -15.03 14.29 0.76
N THR A 482 -15.88 15.30 0.91
CA THR A 482 -15.50 16.65 1.35
C THR A 482 -14.87 16.67 2.74
N GLY A 483 -15.22 15.70 3.59
CA GLY A 483 -14.66 15.53 4.93
C GLY A 483 -13.25 14.92 4.92
N ALA A 484 -13.01 13.98 3.99
CA ALA A 484 -11.75 13.26 3.84
C ALA A 484 -10.72 14.04 2.99
N ASN A 485 -11.15 14.77 1.96
CA ASN A 485 -10.26 15.48 1.03
C ASN A 485 -9.96 16.94 1.42
N LEU A 486 -10.36 17.37 2.62
CA LEU A 486 -10.18 18.75 3.08
C LEU A 486 -10.85 19.79 2.17
N ALA A 487 -12.03 19.47 1.61
CA ALA A 487 -12.78 20.32 0.68
C ALA A 487 -11.94 20.82 -0.52
N LEU A 488 -11.19 19.91 -1.15
CA LEU A 488 -10.29 20.22 -2.27
C LEU A 488 -10.98 20.95 -3.43
N HIS A 489 -12.19 20.50 -3.80
CA HIS A 489 -13.02 21.08 -4.85
C HIS A 489 -13.24 22.59 -4.66
N HIS A 490 -13.42 23.03 -3.41
CA HIS A 490 -13.65 24.42 -3.07
C HIS A 490 -12.39 25.27 -3.24
N LYS A 491 -11.21 24.71 -2.92
CA LYS A 491 -9.92 25.38 -3.09
C LYS A 491 -9.58 25.60 -4.56
N ILE A 492 -9.90 24.64 -5.41
CA ILE A 492 -9.72 24.78 -6.86
C ILE A 492 -10.56 25.94 -7.40
N ARG A 493 -11.82 26.03 -6.96
CA ARG A 493 -12.73 27.11 -7.35
C ARG A 493 -12.27 28.49 -6.87
N LYS A 494 -11.63 28.59 -5.69
CA LYS A 494 -10.98 29.82 -5.21
C LYS A 494 -9.84 30.29 -6.12
N LEU A 495 -9.14 29.37 -6.77
CA LEU A 495 -8.09 29.68 -7.74
C LEU A 495 -8.67 30.10 -9.10
N GLY A 496 -10.00 30.21 -9.22
CA GLY A 496 -10.66 30.57 -10.48
C GLY A 496 -10.65 29.44 -11.51
N LEU A 497 -10.56 28.17 -11.07
CA LEU A 497 -10.48 27.02 -11.96
C LEU A 497 -11.62 26.03 -11.71
N LEU A 498 -11.95 25.26 -12.76
CA LEU A 498 -12.86 24.13 -12.67
C LEU A 498 -12.13 22.89 -12.12
N GLY A 499 -12.69 22.29 -11.07
CA GLY A 499 -12.28 20.99 -10.56
C GLY A 499 -13.21 19.87 -11.03
N LEU A 500 -12.77 19.01 -11.96
CA LEU A 500 -13.59 17.97 -12.57
C LEU A 500 -13.28 16.57 -11.98
N PRO A 501 -14.25 15.88 -11.37
CA PRO A 501 -14.14 14.46 -10.98
C PRO A 501 -13.73 13.54 -12.14
N VAL A 502 -12.82 12.59 -11.89
CA VAL A 502 -12.35 11.65 -12.93
C VAL A 502 -13.46 10.78 -13.53
N ASP A 503 -14.50 10.45 -12.76
CA ASP A 503 -15.65 9.66 -13.22
C ASP A 503 -16.66 10.45 -14.07
N MET A 504 -16.40 11.74 -14.31
CA MET A 504 -17.11 12.56 -15.29
C MET A 504 -16.36 12.66 -16.63
N LEU A 505 -15.16 12.08 -16.75
CA LEU A 505 -14.45 12.05 -18.04
C LEU A 505 -15.07 11.01 -19.00
N PRO A 506 -15.08 11.28 -20.31
CA PRO A 506 -15.58 10.33 -21.32
C PRO A 506 -14.51 9.27 -21.65
N LEU A 507 -14.20 8.41 -20.67
CA LEU A 507 -13.13 7.41 -20.77
C LEU A 507 -13.39 6.35 -21.85
N GLU A 508 -14.65 6.17 -22.28
CA GLU A 508 -15.01 5.32 -23.41
C GLU A 508 -14.38 5.74 -24.75
N GLU A 509 -13.88 6.97 -24.87
CA GLU A 509 -13.25 7.49 -26.09
C GLU A 509 -11.77 7.11 -26.23
N VAL A 510 -11.17 6.56 -25.17
CA VAL A 510 -9.76 6.18 -25.17
C VAL A 510 -9.57 4.84 -25.88
N THR A 511 -8.66 4.81 -26.86
CA THR A 511 -8.38 3.63 -27.69
C THR A 511 -7.10 2.88 -27.28
N GLU A 512 -6.19 3.50 -26.54
CA GLU A 512 -4.91 2.92 -26.13
C GLU A 512 -5.02 1.93 -24.96
N LEU A 513 -5.57 0.75 -25.23
CA LEU A 513 -5.82 -0.27 -24.21
C LEU A 513 -4.58 -1.09 -23.81
N ASP A 514 -3.52 -1.14 -24.64
CA ASP A 514 -2.33 -1.96 -24.37
C ASP A 514 -1.64 -1.59 -23.04
N THR A 515 -1.72 -0.32 -22.65
CA THR A 515 -1.18 0.16 -21.36
C THR A 515 -1.97 -0.31 -20.14
N LEU A 516 -3.16 -0.87 -20.32
CA LEU A 516 -4.01 -1.41 -19.26
C LEU A 516 -3.75 -2.90 -19.02
N GLU A 517 -2.95 -3.55 -19.86
CA GLU A 517 -2.70 -4.98 -19.71
C GLU A 517 -2.10 -5.33 -18.34
N GLY A 518 -2.64 -6.37 -17.71
CA GLY A 518 -2.31 -6.78 -16.34
C GLY A 518 -2.87 -5.87 -15.23
N MET A 519 -3.50 -4.73 -15.54
CA MET A 519 -4.15 -3.88 -14.52
C MET A 519 -5.52 -4.46 -14.16
N TYR A 520 -5.57 -5.34 -13.18
CA TYR A 520 -6.83 -5.93 -12.70
C TYR A 520 -7.62 -5.03 -11.75
N TRP A 521 -7.04 -3.96 -11.19
CA TRP A 521 -7.81 -3.04 -10.35
C TRP A 521 -8.67 -2.12 -11.20
N GLU A 522 -9.97 -2.10 -10.96
CA GLU A 522 -10.92 -1.27 -11.71
C GLU A 522 -10.54 0.22 -11.63
N TYR A 523 -10.36 0.78 -10.42
CA TYR A 523 -9.88 2.16 -10.28
C TYR A 523 -8.50 2.40 -10.92
N GLY A 524 -7.65 1.37 -11.00
CA GLY A 524 -6.40 1.43 -11.74
C GLY A 524 -6.64 1.61 -13.23
N GLN A 525 -7.57 0.86 -13.81
CA GLN A 525 -7.97 0.99 -15.21
C GLN A 525 -8.51 2.39 -15.48
N ARG A 526 -9.42 2.89 -14.63
CA ARG A 526 -10.00 4.23 -14.73
C ARG A 526 -8.93 5.31 -14.75
N PHE A 527 -7.94 5.23 -13.85
CA PHE A 527 -6.90 6.25 -13.76
C PHE A 527 -5.96 6.21 -14.97
N LEU A 528 -5.63 5.03 -15.49
CA LEU A 528 -4.77 4.91 -16.67
C LEU A 528 -5.49 5.35 -17.96
N LEU A 529 -6.78 5.07 -18.09
CA LEU A 529 -7.62 5.63 -19.16
C LEU A 529 -7.68 7.16 -19.05
N ALA A 530 -7.89 7.69 -17.84
CA ALA A 530 -7.87 9.11 -17.59
C ALA A 530 -6.51 9.74 -17.95
N ALA A 531 -5.39 9.07 -17.66
CA ALA A 531 -4.06 9.55 -18.03
C ALA A 531 -3.91 9.73 -19.55
N HIS A 532 -4.42 8.79 -20.36
CA HIS A 532 -4.43 8.94 -21.82
C HIS A 532 -5.30 10.09 -22.29
N TYR A 533 -6.51 10.20 -21.75
CA TYR A 533 -7.44 11.27 -22.11
C TYR A 533 -6.84 12.64 -21.77
N ILE A 534 -6.36 12.81 -20.54
CA ILE A 534 -5.73 14.04 -20.05
C ILE A 534 -4.47 14.36 -20.86
N ARG A 535 -3.62 13.38 -21.18
CA ARG A 535 -2.41 13.60 -22.00
C ARG A 535 -2.73 14.22 -23.36
N LYS A 536 -3.77 13.71 -24.02
CA LYS A 536 -4.19 14.16 -25.36
C LYS A 536 -4.90 15.52 -25.34
N THR A 537 -5.65 15.81 -24.29
CA THR A 537 -6.45 17.05 -24.19
C THR A 537 -5.62 18.20 -23.60
N PRO A 538 -5.28 19.26 -24.37
CA PRO A 538 -4.27 20.24 -23.99
C PRO A 538 -4.48 20.92 -22.63
N ASN A 539 -5.71 21.31 -22.31
CA ASN A 539 -6.06 22.16 -21.17
C ASN A 539 -6.38 21.39 -19.87
N LEU A 540 -6.35 20.05 -19.88
CA LEU A 540 -6.63 19.23 -18.70
C LEU A 540 -5.35 18.89 -17.94
N PHE A 541 -5.32 19.11 -16.62
CA PHE A 541 -4.18 18.75 -15.77
C PHE A 541 -4.63 17.94 -14.56
N PRO A 542 -3.98 16.81 -14.23
CA PRO A 542 -4.43 15.95 -13.15
C PRO A 542 -3.90 16.38 -11.78
N ILE A 543 -4.80 16.35 -10.79
CA ILE A 543 -4.47 16.22 -9.38
C ILE A 543 -4.69 14.76 -9.01
N TYR A 544 -3.60 14.02 -8.77
CA TYR A 544 -3.64 12.64 -8.31
C TYR A 544 -3.82 12.61 -6.79
N PHE A 545 -5.02 12.30 -6.33
CA PHE A 545 -5.42 12.32 -4.93
C PHE A 545 -5.39 10.92 -4.31
N THR A 546 -4.47 10.69 -3.37
CA THR A 546 -4.23 9.40 -2.71
C THR A 546 -4.15 9.55 -1.18
N ASN A 547 -3.93 8.44 -0.48
CA ASN A 547 -3.81 8.41 0.97
C ASN A 547 -2.55 7.68 1.40
N PHE A 548 -2.08 8.02 2.60
CA PHE A 548 -1.06 7.24 3.27
C PHE A 548 -1.49 5.77 3.38
N SER A 549 -0.54 4.86 3.13
CA SER A 549 -0.76 3.40 3.12
C SER A 549 -1.74 2.89 2.04
N CYS A 550 -2.04 3.67 0.99
CA CYS A 550 -2.84 3.17 -0.14
C CYS A 550 -2.07 2.13 -0.96
N GLY A 551 -2.48 0.86 -0.87
CA GLY A 551 -1.75 -0.23 -1.51
C GLY A 551 -1.78 -0.24 -3.03
N PRO A 552 -2.94 -0.12 -3.70
CA PRO A 552 -2.96 -0.09 -5.17
C PRO A 552 -2.18 1.10 -5.76
N ASP A 553 -2.24 2.28 -5.12
CA ASP A 553 -1.58 3.48 -5.63
C ASP A 553 -0.05 3.43 -5.48
N SER A 554 0.48 2.50 -4.67
CA SER A 554 1.92 2.19 -4.69
C SER A 554 2.42 1.66 -6.05
N PHE A 555 1.51 1.20 -6.92
CA PHE A 555 1.84 0.78 -8.29
C PHE A 555 1.18 1.68 -9.34
N ILE A 556 -0.11 2.01 -9.18
CA ILE A 556 -0.87 2.76 -10.20
C ILE A 556 -0.22 4.11 -10.49
N ALA A 557 0.32 4.81 -9.49
CA ALA A 557 0.97 6.11 -9.67
C ALA A 557 2.18 6.05 -10.63
N HIS A 558 2.98 4.98 -10.60
CA HIS A 558 4.10 4.79 -11.53
C HIS A 558 3.65 4.72 -12.98
N PHE A 559 2.60 3.94 -13.23
CA PHE A 559 2.06 3.74 -14.57
C PHE A 559 1.30 4.99 -15.05
N PHE A 560 0.58 5.65 -14.15
CA PHE A 560 -0.10 6.91 -14.44
C PHE A 560 0.90 7.98 -14.90
N ASN A 561 1.99 8.16 -14.16
CA ASN A 561 3.05 9.11 -14.50
C ASN A 561 3.80 8.72 -15.78
N GLU A 562 4.00 7.43 -16.04
CA GLU A 562 4.57 6.96 -17.30
C GLU A 562 3.68 7.33 -18.49
N ILE A 563 2.36 7.13 -18.38
CA ILE A 563 1.40 7.46 -19.44
C ILE A 563 1.32 8.96 -19.66
N LEU A 564 1.39 9.80 -18.62
CA LEU A 564 1.33 11.27 -18.76
C LEU A 564 2.47 11.86 -19.59
N ALA A 565 3.57 11.13 -19.80
CA ALA A 565 4.68 11.53 -20.66
C ALA A 565 5.25 12.93 -20.36
N GLY A 566 5.39 13.26 -19.07
CA GLY A 566 5.91 14.54 -18.60
C GLY A 566 4.90 15.69 -18.61
N LYS A 567 3.61 15.41 -18.89
CA LYS A 567 2.55 16.40 -18.65
C LYS A 567 2.52 16.74 -17.16
N PRO A 568 2.52 18.03 -16.77
CA PRO A 568 2.48 18.44 -15.37
C PRO A 568 1.34 17.79 -14.61
N SER A 569 1.65 17.20 -13.47
CA SER A 569 0.71 16.59 -12.53
C SER A 569 1.14 16.90 -11.11
N ILE A 570 0.18 16.85 -10.18
CA ILE A 570 0.49 16.94 -8.75
C ILE A 570 -0.13 15.78 -7.98
N GLU A 571 0.67 15.12 -7.14
CA GLU A 571 0.19 14.12 -6.18
C GLU A 571 -0.11 14.79 -4.85
N ILE A 572 -1.35 14.62 -4.37
CA ILE A 572 -1.77 15.06 -3.05
C ILE A 572 -2.10 13.81 -2.23
N GLU A 573 -1.29 13.58 -1.20
CA GLU A 573 -1.48 12.51 -0.25
C GLU A 573 -2.03 13.08 1.06
N VAL A 574 -3.08 12.46 1.60
CA VAL A 574 -3.66 12.81 2.90
C VAL A 574 -3.73 11.61 3.85
N ASP A 575 -3.88 11.92 5.12
CA ASP A 575 -4.02 11.02 6.26
C ASP A 575 -4.86 11.68 7.36
N GLU A 576 -5.01 11.02 8.51
CA GLU A 576 -5.75 11.53 9.67
C GLU A 576 -5.14 12.78 10.33
N HIS A 577 -3.88 13.11 10.05
CA HIS A 577 -3.17 14.28 10.61
C HIS A 577 -3.07 15.45 9.62
N SER A 578 -3.59 15.28 8.41
CA SER A 578 -3.36 16.21 7.32
C SER A 578 -3.99 17.58 7.57
N ALA A 579 -3.18 18.62 7.37
CA ALA A 579 -3.56 20.01 7.56
C ALA A 579 -3.85 20.72 6.23
N GLU A 580 -4.90 21.52 6.22
CA GLU A 580 -5.42 22.23 5.05
C GLU A 580 -4.39 23.12 4.32
N ALA A 581 -3.58 23.85 5.08
CA ALA A 581 -2.69 24.85 4.53
C ALA A 581 -1.52 24.26 3.70
N GLY A 582 -1.19 22.98 3.90
CA GLY A 582 -0.20 22.28 3.05
C GLY A 582 -0.76 21.98 1.65
N VAL A 583 -2.03 21.60 1.57
CA VAL A 583 -2.73 21.32 0.30
C VAL A 583 -2.89 22.59 -0.53
N VAL A 584 -3.28 23.71 0.08
CA VAL A 584 -3.47 24.99 -0.63
C VAL A 584 -2.18 25.48 -1.29
N THR A 585 -1.06 25.44 -0.56
CA THR A 585 0.24 25.89 -1.09
C THR A 585 0.69 25.06 -2.29
N ARG A 586 0.50 23.75 -2.24
CA ARG A 586 0.78 22.82 -3.33
C ARG A 586 -0.07 23.12 -4.57
N LEU A 587 -1.36 23.38 -4.38
CA LEU A 587 -2.27 23.72 -5.48
C LEU A 587 -1.91 25.05 -6.15
N GLU A 588 -1.66 26.10 -5.36
CA GLU A 588 -1.27 27.40 -5.90
C GLU A 588 0.03 27.31 -6.71
N ALA A 589 1.06 26.67 -6.15
CA ALA A 589 2.32 26.47 -6.85
C ALA A 589 2.15 25.63 -8.13
N PHE A 590 1.27 24.63 -8.10
CA PHE A 590 0.97 23.83 -9.28
C PHE A 590 0.30 24.67 -10.35
N VAL A 591 -0.75 25.42 -10.01
CA VAL A 591 -1.48 26.28 -10.95
C VAL A 591 -0.55 27.33 -11.57
N ASP A 592 0.32 27.94 -10.77
CA ASP A 592 1.32 28.90 -11.26
C ASP A 592 2.27 28.29 -12.30
N SER A 593 2.64 27.01 -12.15
CA SER A 593 3.54 26.30 -13.07
C SER A 593 2.88 25.87 -14.38
N LEU A 594 1.54 25.92 -14.48
CA LEU A 594 0.79 25.53 -15.68
C LEU A 594 0.82 26.59 -16.79
N LYS A 595 1.29 27.81 -16.52
CA LYS A 595 1.37 28.90 -17.50
C LYS A 595 2.18 28.47 -18.73
N GLY A 596 1.57 28.51 -19.91
CA GLY A 596 2.19 28.09 -21.17
C GLY A 596 2.39 26.58 -21.35
N LYS A 597 1.81 25.73 -20.48
CA LYS A 597 1.94 24.26 -20.54
C LYS A 597 0.74 23.57 -21.20
N ALA A 598 -0.30 24.31 -21.59
CA ALA A 598 -1.51 23.80 -22.23
C ALA A 598 -1.24 23.35 -23.68
N LYS A 599 -0.75 22.12 -23.83
CA LYS A 599 -0.43 21.49 -25.12
C LYS A 599 -0.63 19.97 -25.00
N PRO A 600 -0.80 19.24 -26.12
CA PRO A 600 -0.70 17.79 -26.13
C PRO A 600 0.71 17.32 -25.74
N TYR A 601 0.80 16.16 -25.10
CA TYR A 601 2.08 15.52 -24.77
C TYR A 601 2.20 14.18 -25.50
N GLU A 602 3.34 13.96 -26.17
CA GLU A 602 3.58 12.75 -26.95
C GLU A 602 4.19 11.64 -26.09
N LEU A 603 3.57 10.46 -26.15
CA LEU A 603 4.10 9.26 -25.52
C LEU A 603 5.12 8.63 -26.47
N LYS A 604 6.41 8.90 -26.23
CA LYS A 604 7.51 8.40 -27.07
C LYS A 604 7.89 6.93 -26.80
N ARG A 605 7.26 6.28 -25.83
CA ARG A 605 7.59 4.92 -25.39
C ARG A 605 6.67 3.91 -26.06
N ILE A 606 7.25 2.79 -26.47
CA ILE A 606 6.51 1.66 -27.04
C ILE A 606 6.24 0.64 -25.93
N PHE A 607 4.98 0.23 -25.80
CA PHE A 607 4.53 -0.79 -24.85
C PHE A 607 4.38 -2.11 -25.60
N ASN A 608 5.51 -2.75 -25.92
CA ASN A 608 5.48 -4.07 -26.56
C ASN A 608 5.36 -5.15 -25.48
N LEU A 609 4.33 -5.98 -25.59
CA LEU A 609 4.29 -7.24 -24.86
C LEU A 609 5.11 -8.28 -25.61
N GLN A 610 6.20 -8.69 -24.97
CA GLN A 610 6.96 -9.85 -25.42
C GLN A 610 6.28 -11.10 -24.86
N ARG A 611 5.44 -11.74 -25.67
CA ARG A 611 5.05 -13.13 -25.43
C ARG A 611 6.23 -14.00 -25.83
N ILE A 612 6.84 -14.67 -24.86
CA ILE A 612 8.01 -15.50 -25.12
C ILE A 612 7.79 -16.91 -24.64
N THR A 613 8.26 -17.81 -25.49
CA THR A 613 8.33 -19.23 -25.23
C THR A 613 9.69 -19.50 -24.57
N PRO A 614 9.76 -20.10 -23.37
CA PRO A 614 11.00 -20.50 -22.70
C PRO A 614 12.04 -21.24 -23.57
N ALA A 615 11.61 -21.84 -24.69
CA ALA A 615 12.41 -22.71 -25.56
C ALA A 615 13.37 -21.99 -26.53
N GLU A 616 13.45 -20.66 -26.55
CA GLU A 616 14.25 -19.88 -27.53
C GLU A 616 15.76 -19.79 -27.22
N GLY A 617 16.35 -20.80 -26.56
CA GLY A 617 17.80 -20.85 -26.30
C GLY A 617 18.35 -19.84 -25.27
N ARG A 618 17.46 -19.08 -24.62
CA ARG A 618 17.77 -18.11 -23.56
C ARG A 618 17.89 -18.78 -22.18
N THR A 619 18.61 -18.15 -21.26
CA THR A 619 18.70 -18.55 -19.85
C THR A 619 17.60 -17.88 -19.03
N ILE A 620 16.83 -18.68 -18.30
CA ILE A 620 15.82 -18.21 -17.34
C ILE A 620 16.49 -17.94 -16.00
N TYR A 621 16.41 -16.70 -15.53
CA TYR A 621 16.86 -16.29 -14.21
C TYR A 621 15.69 -16.27 -13.23
N ILE A 622 15.78 -17.09 -12.19
CA ILE A 622 14.74 -17.26 -11.17
C ILE A 622 15.17 -16.52 -9.89
N PRO A 623 14.44 -15.50 -9.44
CA PRO A 623 14.73 -14.85 -8.16
C PRO A 623 14.54 -15.81 -6.99
N TYR A 624 15.43 -15.73 -6.01
CA TYR A 624 15.42 -16.63 -4.86
C TYR A 624 14.38 -16.18 -3.83
N MET A 625 13.20 -16.81 -3.86
CA MET A 625 12.23 -16.70 -2.78
C MET A 625 12.54 -17.69 -1.65
N ALA A 626 12.78 -18.95 -2.01
CA ALA A 626 13.09 -20.06 -1.12
C ALA A 626 13.87 -21.14 -1.89
N ASP A 627 14.34 -22.18 -1.20
CA ASP A 627 15.09 -23.28 -1.80
C ASP A 627 14.32 -24.03 -2.91
N HIS A 628 13.00 -23.93 -2.95
CA HIS A 628 12.14 -24.41 -4.05
C HIS A 628 12.52 -23.82 -5.41
N ALA A 629 13.14 -22.63 -5.46
CA ALA A 629 13.66 -22.06 -6.69
C ALA A 629 14.72 -22.96 -7.35
N ARG A 630 15.53 -23.69 -6.56
CA ARG A 630 16.51 -24.67 -7.05
C ARG A 630 15.83 -25.87 -7.69
N ALA A 631 14.78 -26.40 -7.04
CA ALA A 631 13.98 -27.49 -7.59
C ALA A 631 13.31 -27.08 -8.92
N LEU A 632 12.79 -25.85 -8.99
CA LEU A 632 12.20 -25.29 -10.22
C LEU A 632 13.24 -25.14 -11.34
N ALA A 633 14.43 -24.61 -11.03
CA ALA A 633 15.52 -24.48 -12.00
C ALA A 633 16.01 -25.86 -12.50
N ALA A 634 16.16 -26.83 -11.61
CA ALA A 634 16.50 -28.20 -11.97
C ALA A 634 15.45 -28.85 -12.88
N ALA A 635 14.17 -28.60 -12.64
CA ALA A 635 13.09 -29.07 -13.51
C ALA A 635 13.16 -28.44 -14.93
N PHE A 636 13.47 -27.14 -15.03
CA PHE A 636 13.72 -26.52 -16.34
C PHE A 636 14.91 -27.16 -17.07
N ARG A 637 16.03 -27.38 -16.36
CA ARG A 637 17.23 -28.01 -16.93
C ARG A 637 16.97 -29.45 -17.39
N ALA A 638 16.22 -30.22 -16.60
CA ALA A 638 15.79 -31.58 -16.97
C ALA A 638 14.95 -31.63 -18.25
N CYS A 639 14.24 -30.54 -18.56
CA CYS A 639 13.44 -30.37 -19.77
C CYS A 639 14.17 -29.63 -20.90
N GLY A 640 15.50 -29.44 -20.80
CA GLY A 640 16.32 -28.83 -21.85
C GLY A 640 16.29 -27.30 -21.90
N VAL A 641 15.70 -26.65 -20.89
CA VAL A 641 15.67 -25.18 -20.76
C VAL A 641 16.78 -24.73 -19.81
N LYS A 642 17.62 -23.79 -20.24
CA LYS A 642 18.68 -23.22 -19.38
C LYS A 642 18.03 -22.41 -18.27
N ALA A 643 18.30 -22.73 -17.02
CA ALA A 643 17.78 -21.99 -15.87
C ALA A 643 18.82 -21.85 -14.74
N GLU A 644 18.90 -20.66 -14.18
CA GLU A 644 19.77 -20.26 -13.07
C GLU A 644 18.93 -19.63 -11.96
N VAL A 645 19.21 -20.01 -10.71
CA VAL A 645 18.65 -19.33 -9.54
C VAL A 645 19.57 -18.20 -9.13
N LEU A 646 19.02 -16.99 -8.98
CA LEU A 646 19.78 -15.86 -8.46
C LEU A 646 20.17 -16.11 -6.99
N PRO A 647 21.24 -15.47 -6.47
CA PRO A 647 21.56 -15.54 -5.05
C PRO A 647 20.39 -15.11 -4.16
N GLU A 648 20.37 -15.57 -2.90
CA GLU A 648 19.43 -15.05 -1.91
C GLU A 648 19.55 -13.51 -1.83
N PRO A 649 18.42 -12.79 -1.72
CA PRO A 649 18.47 -11.34 -1.53
C PRO A 649 19.34 -10.95 -0.35
N ASP A 650 20.05 -9.83 -0.50
CA ASP A 650 20.93 -9.29 0.53
C ASP A 650 20.74 -7.77 0.67
N GLU A 651 21.63 -7.13 1.43
CA GLU A 651 21.58 -5.68 1.65
C GLU A 651 21.72 -4.91 0.32
N GLU A 652 22.50 -5.43 -0.64
CA GLU A 652 22.64 -4.82 -1.96
C GLU A 652 21.31 -4.89 -2.75
N SER A 653 20.63 -6.04 -2.71
CA SER A 653 19.28 -6.18 -3.30
C SER A 653 18.32 -5.15 -2.71
N LEU A 654 18.31 -5.00 -1.38
CA LEU A 654 17.46 -4.01 -0.71
C LEU A 654 17.76 -2.57 -1.15
N GLU A 655 19.04 -2.20 -1.24
CA GLU A 655 19.47 -0.86 -1.63
C GLU A 655 19.14 -0.52 -3.08
N LEU A 656 19.42 -1.44 -4.01
CA LEU A 656 19.12 -1.25 -5.42
C LEU A 656 17.61 -1.15 -5.64
N GLY A 657 16.83 -2.02 -4.99
CA GLY A 657 15.37 -2.00 -5.06
C GLY A 657 14.77 -0.68 -4.56
N ARG A 658 15.29 -0.13 -3.46
CA ARG A 658 14.81 1.15 -2.89
C ARG A 658 15.04 2.36 -3.80
N LYS A 659 16.06 2.33 -4.66
CA LYS A 659 16.33 3.43 -5.62
C LYS A 659 15.26 3.54 -6.71
N TRP A 660 14.58 2.44 -7.02
CA TRP A 660 13.61 2.35 -8.12
C TRP A 660 12.16 2.18 -7.65
N THR A 661 11.93 2.28 -6.34
CA THR A 661 10.61 2.16 -5.71
C THR A 661 10.30 3.42 -4.91
N SER A 662 9.02 3.78 -4.79
CA SER A 662 8.60 4.94 -3.99
C SER A 662 8.72 4.69 -2.48
N GLY A 663 8.91 3.44 -2.07
CA GLY A 663 8.89 2.96 -0.69
C GLY A 663 7.48 2.69 -0.17
N LYS A 664 6.47 2.82 -1.02
CA LYS A 664 5.08 2.44 -0.72
C LYS A 664 4.79 1.00 -1.14
N GLU A 665 5.59 0.44 -2.04
CA GLU A 665 5.51 -0.92 -2.57
C GLU A 665 5.79 -1.94 -1.46
N CYS A 666 5.30 -3.16 -1.64
CA CYS A 666 5.51 -4.23 -0.67
C CYS A 666 6.97 -4.68 -0.66
N TYR A 667 7.44 -5.10 0.51
CA TYR A 667 8.84 -5.47 0.74
C TYR A 667 9.37 -6.54 -0.25
N PRO A 668 8.62 -7.60 -0.61
CA PRO A 668 9.05 -8.54 -1.65
C PRO A 668 9.31 -7.91 -3.02
N THR A 669 8.55 -6.89 -3.43
CA THR A 669 8.80 -6.17 -4.69
C THR A 669 10.14 -5.45 -4.65
N ILE A 670 10.48 -4.85 -3.50
CA ILE A 670 11.75 -4.13 -3.33
C ILE A 670 12.90 -5.12 -3.51
N LEU A 671 12.85 -6.29 -2.86
CA LEU A 671 13.89 -7.31 -2.95
C LEU A 671 14.03 -7.87 -4.37
N THR A 672 12.93 -8.31 -4.97
CA THR A 672 12.93 -8.86 -6.33
C THR A 672 13.34 -7.83 -7.40
N THR A 673 13.01 -6.55 -7.21
CA THR A 673 13.54 -5.46 -8.06
C THR A 673 15.05 -5.30 -7.88
N GLY A 674 15.53 -5.40 -6.65
CA GLY A 674 16.96 -5.44 -6.34
C GLY A 674 17.68 -6.56 -7.07
N ASP A 675 17.14 -7.77 -7.02
CA ASP A 675 17.74 -8.94 -7.68
C ASP A 675 17.76 -8.80 -9.20
N LEU A 676 16.69 -8.24 -9.80
CA LEU A 676 16.66 -7.90 -11.22
C LEU A 676 17.77 -6.91 -11.58
N LEU A 677 17.96 -5.87 -10.77
CA LEU A 677 19.01 -4.86 -11.00
C LEU A 677 20.41 -5.45 -10.80
N LYS A 678 20.62 -6.35 -9.84
CA LYS A 678 21.89 -7.08 -9.67
C LYS A 678 22.19 -7.92 -10.90
N LEU A 679 21.19 -8.62 -11.44
CA LEU A 679 21.33 -9.39 -12.68
C LEU A 679 21.73 -8.49 -13.85
N VAL A 680 21.00 -7.40 -14.06
CA VAL A 680 21.25 -6.46 -15.17
C VAL A 680 22.63 -5.80 -15.06
N ASN A 681 23.14 -5.59 -13.85
CA ASN A 681 24.46 -5.00 -13.61
C ASN A 681 25.62 -6.02 -13.63
N ARG A 682 25.37 -7.32 -13.87
CA ARG A 682 26.46 -8.29 -13.96
C ARG A 682 27.31 -8.02 -15.23
N PRO A 683 28.65 -8.11 -15.14
CA PRO A 683 29.53 -7.87 -16.30
C PRO A 683 29.30 -8.81 -17.49
N ASP A 684 28.80 -10.02 -17.23
CA ASP A 684 28.52 -11.07 -18.21
C ASP A 684 27.05 -11.13 -18.66
N PHE A 685 26.22 -10.16 -18.23
CA PHE A 685 24.81 -10.14 -18.55
C PHE A 685 24.55 -9.75 -20.02
N ASP A 686 23.81 -10.61 -20.73
CA ASP A 686 23.37 -10.38 -22.10
C ASP A 686 21.83 -10.43 -22.16
N PRO A 687 21.14 -9.29 -22.32
CA PRO A 687 19.68 -9.25 -22.31
C PRO A 687 19.03 -10.02 -23.48
N ASP A 688 19.72 -10.20 -24.61
CA ASP A 688 19.19 -10.96 -25.76
C ASP A 688 19.19 -12.47 -25.48
N LYS A 689 20.06 -12.94 -24.58
CA LYS A 689 20.17 -14.35 -24.18
C LYS A 689 19.51 -14.64 -22.83
N SER A 690 18.79 -13.69 -22.27
CA SER A 690 18.26 -13.79 -20.90
C SER A 690 16.75 -13.66 -20.87
N VAL A 691 16.13 -14.28 -19.86
CA VAL A 691 14.72 -14.13 -19.49
C VAL A 691 14.64 -14.03 -17.97
N PHE A 692 13.90 -13.07 -17.44
CA PHE A 692 13.67 -12.95 -16.00
C PHE A 692 12.34 -13.62 -15.62
N PHE A 693 12.35 -14.49 -14.61
CA PHE A 693 11.14 -15.15 -14.11
C PHE A 693 10.47 -14.30 -13.02
N MET A 694 9.24 -13.87 -13.28
CA MET A 694 8.43 -13.16 -12.29
C MET A 694 6.96 -13.50 -12.55
N PRO A 695 6.39 -14.49 -11.83
CA PRO A 695 5.00 -14.91 -12.03
C PRO A 695 4.00 -13.76 -11.87
N ASP A 696 2.87 -13.89 -12.55
CA ASP A 696 1.76 -12.94 -12.46
C ASP A 696 0.65 -13.49 -11.56
N GLY A 697 -0.22 -12.61 -11.06
CA GLY A 697 -1.37 -13.00 -10.26
C GLY A 697 -2.59 -12.14 -10.58
N SER A 698 -3.74 -12.77 -10.77
CA SER A 698 -5.01 -12.09 -11.08
C SER A 698 -5.82 -11.68 -9.83
N GLY A 699 -5.24 -11.88 -8.64
CA GLY A 699 -5.84 -11.52 -7.36
C GLY A 699 -5.67 -10.03 -6.99
N PRO A 700 -6.54 -9.47 -6.14
CA PRO A 700 -6.56 -8.05 -5.74
C PRO A 700 -5.34 -7.56 -4.93
N CYS A 701 -4.41 -8.44 -4.58
CA CYS A 701 -3.15 -8.11 -3.89
C CYS A 701 -2.22 -7.27 -4.80
N ARG A 702 -1.05 -6.84 -4.33
CA ARG A 702 -0.05 -6.10 -5.14
C ARG A 702 0.81 -7.00 -6.03
N PHE A 703 0.86 -8.31 -5.74
CA PHE A 703 1.77 -9.27 -6.37
C PHE A 703 1.74 -9.25 -7.90
N GLY A 704 0.54 -9.28 -8.52
CA GLY A 704 0.43 -9.27 -9.99
C GLY A 704 0.89 -7.97 -10.67
N GLN A 705 1.26 -6.94 -9.92
CA GLN A 705 1.85 -5.72 -10.49
C GLN A 705 3.38 -5.72 -10.49
N TYR A 706 4.04 -6.72 -9.91
CA TYR A 706 5.50 -6.76 -9.81
C TYR A 706 6.15 -6.82 -11.18
N ASN A 707 5.71 -7.80 -12.00
CA ASN A 707 6.21 -7.97 -13.37
C ASN A 707 5.99 -6.69 -14.21
N ARG A 708 4.86 -6.01 -14.02
CA ARG A 708 4.53 -4.77 -14.73
C ARG A 708 5.45 -3.62 -14.32
N LEU A 709 5.76 -3.49 -13.02
CA LEU A 709 6.74 -2.53 -12.52
C LEU A 709 8.15 -2.84 -13.03
N HIS A 710 8.57 -4.11 -13.01
CA HIS A 710 9.86 -4.53 -13.55
C HIS A 710 9.99 -4.20 -15.04
N ARG A 711 8.97 -4.47 -15.87
CA ARG A 711 8.98 -4.06 -17.28
C ARG A 711 9.12 -2.54 -17.45
N LYS A 712 8.47 -1.75 -16.59
CA LYS A 712 8.63 -0.29 -16.60
C LYS A 712 10.07 0.11 -16.27
N ILE A 713 10.66 -0.46 -15.22
CA ILE A 713 12.04 -0.16 -14.81
C ILE A 713 13.02 -0.50 -15.93
N LEU A 714 12.85 -1.65 -16.59
CA LEU A 714 13.68 -2.02 -17.75
C LEU A 714 13.55 -1.00 -18.89
N ARG A 715 12.35 -0.52 -19.19
CA ARG A 715 12.14 0.58 -20.16
C ARG A 715 12.83 1.88 -19.73
N ASP A 716 12.78 2.22 -18.45
CA ASP A 716 13.45 3.41 -17.89
C ASP A 716 14.98 3.31 -18.02
N LEU A 717 15.53 2.09 -17.91
CA LEU A 717 16.94 1.78 -18.13
C LEU A 717 17.34 1.68 -19.61
N GLY A 718 16.38 1.76 -20.54
CA GLY A 718 16.62 1.58 -21.97
C GLY A 718 16.79 0.12 -22.40
N ILE A 719 16.47 -0.85 -21.55
CA ILE A 719 16.54 -2.28 -21.83
C ILE A 719 15.17 -2.75 -22.34
N THR A 720 15.05 -2.94 -23.65
CA THR A 720 13.78 -3.34 -24.29
C THR A 720 13.77 -4.78 -24.76
N ASN A 721 14.90 -5.48 -24.74
CA ASN A 721 15.10 -6.83 -25.26
C ASN A 721 15.16 -7.92 -24.17
N LEU A 722 15.22 -7.55 -22.89
CA LEU A 722 15.08 -8.48 -21.76
C LEU A 722 13.59 -8.75 -21.47
N PRO A 723 13.13 -9.99 -21.65
CA PRO A 723 11.75 -10.33 -21.37
C PRO A 723 11.54 -10.80 -19.94
N ILE A 724 10.29 -10.67 -19.50
CA ILE A 724 9.84 -11.19 -18.22
C ILE A 724 8.81 -12.29 -18.47
N TYR A 725 9.19 -13.52 -18.12
CA TYR A 725 8.31 -14.68 -18.14
C TYR A 725 7.44 -14.68 -16.89
N SER A 726 6.13 -14.52 -17.11
CA SER A 726 5.14 -14.24 -16.07
C SER A 726 3.93 -15.15 -16.19
N PRO A 727 4.05 -16.45 -15.84
CA PRO A 727 2.91 -17.36 -15.83
C PRO A 727 1.80 -16.83 -14.90
N GLN A 728 0.55 -16.84 -15.36
CA GLN A 728 -0.60 -16.36 -14.60
C GLN A 728 -1.05 -17.39 -13.57
N GLN A 729 -1.15 -16.99 -12.30
CA GLN A 729 -1.62 -17.86 -11.20
C GLN A 729 -3.15 -18.03 -11.19
N ASP A 730 -3.73 -18.52 -12.29
CA ASP A 730 -5.16 -18.81 -12.39
C ASP A 730 -5.46 -20.06 -13.24
N VAL A 731 -6.56 -20.05 -14.01
CA VAL A 731 -6.95 -21.17 -14.87
C VAL A 731 -5.94 -21.42 -16.00
N GLU A 732 -5.14 -20.41 -16.38
CA GLU A 732 -4.12 -20.50 -17.43
C GLU A 732 -2.75 -20.99 -16.89
N PHE A 733 -2.60 -21.16 -15.57
CA PHE A 733 -1.30 -21.44 -14.91
C PHE A 733 -0.51 -22.62 -15.49
N TYR A 734 -1.15 -23.78 -15.64
CA TYR A 734 -0.48 -24.97 -16.19
C TYR A 734 -0.30 -24.91 -17.70
N ASP A 735 -1.08 -24.09 -18.40
CA ASP A 735 -0.90 -23.90 -19.84
C ASP A 735 0.30 -22.98 -20.08
N ASP A 736 0.47 -21.93 -19.28
CA ASP A 736 1.65 -21.05 -19.28
C ASP A 736 2.91 -21.83 -18.89
N LEU A 737 2.89 -22.59 -17.79
CA LEU A 737 4.01 -23.43 -17.39
C LEU A 737 4.26 -24.60 -18.37
N GLY A 738 3.19 -25.11 -18.97
CA GLY A 738 3.16 -26.24 -19.89
C GLY A 738 3.72 -25.93 -21.28
N ILE A 739 4.11 -24.68 -21.56
CA ILE A 739 4.86 -24.30 -22.76
C ILE A 739 6.17 -25.11 -22.87
N VAL A 740 6.71 -25.62 -21.76
CA VAL A 740 7.89 -26.51 -21.70
C VAL A 740 7.52 -28.01 -21.72
N GLY A 741 6.24 -28.35 -21.61
CA GLY A 741 5.67 -29.70 -21.64
C GLY A 741 5.16 -30.23 -20.29
N ARG A 742 4.27 -31.24 -20.31
CA ARG A 742 3.68 -31.84 -19.10
C ARG A 742 4.70 -32.50 -18.15
N GLU A 743 5.86 -32.89 -18.69
CA GLU A 743 6.97 -33.45 -17.91
C GLU A 743 7.53 -32.43 -16.92
N PHE A 744 7.68 -31.16 -17.33
CA PHE A 744 8.16 -30.07 -16.49
C PHE A 744 7.26 -29.88 -15.25
N THR A 745 5.95 -29.76 -15.45
CA THR A 745 4.98 -29.57 -14.36
C THR A 745 5.08 -30.68 -13.31
N ARG A 746 5.27 -31.93 -13.76
CA ARG A 746 5.41 -33.09 -12.87
C ARG A 746 6.73 -33.05 -12.09
N LEU A 747 7.86 -32.78 -12.76
CA LEU A 747 9.17 -32.68 -12.10
C LEU A 747 9.22 -31.51 -11.10
N ALA A 748 8.67 -30.36 -11.48
CA ALA A 748 8.57 -29.20 -10.61
C ALA A 748 7.73 -29.50 -9.35
N TRP A 749 6.56 -30.16 -9.51
CA TRP A 749 5.73 -30.57 -8.37
C TRP A 749 6.47 -31.52 -7.42
N ARG A 750 7.07 -32.58 -7.94
CA ARG A 750 7.84 -33.55 -7.13
C ARG A 750 9.00 -32.87 -6.40
N GLY A 751 9.66 -31.92 -7.05
CA GLY A 751 10.71 -31.11 -6.44
C GLY A 751 10.20 -30.21 -5.32
N VAL A 752 9.06 -29.55 -5.50
CA VAL A 752 8.42 -28.73 -4.46
C VAL A 752 8.12 -29.57 -3.22
N VAL A 753 7.48 -30.73 -3.40
CA VAL A 753 7.15 -31.63 -2.28
C VAL A 753 8.41 -32.15 -1.59
N ALA A 754 9.45 -32.50 -2.34
CA ALA A 754 10.71 -32.98 -1.76
C ALA A 754 11.40 -31.91 -0.90
N VAL A 755 11.40 -30.64 -1.33
CA VAL A 755 11.95 -29.52 -0.55
C VAL A 755 11.05 -29.18 0.64
N ASP A 756 9.72 -29.25 0.52
CA ASP A 756 8.80 -29.09 1.64
C ASP A 756 9.04 -30.14 2.74
N ILE A 757 9.28 -31.40 2.35
CA ILE A 757 9.67 -32.48 3.26
C ILE A 757 11.01 -32.18 3.94
N LEU A 758 12.01 -31.71 3.18
CA LEU A 758 13.32 -31.36 3.72
C LEU A 758 13.22 -30.23 4.75
N ASP A 759 12.38 -29.21 4.52
CA ASP A 759 12.15 -28.14 5.50
C ASP A 759 11.45 -28.66 6.76
N LYS A 760 10.46 -29.56 6.64
CA LYS A 760 9.82 -30.23 7.79
C LYS A 760 10.84 -31.02 8.62
N LEU A 761 11.75 -31.74 7.99
CA LEU A 761 12.83 -32.48 8.67
C LEU A 761 13.79 -31.52 9.40
N LEU A 762 14.18 -30.42 8.75
CA LEU A 762 15.01 -29.37 9.35
C LEU A 762 14.37 -28.82 10.62
N ARG A 763 13.10 -28.40 10.54
CA ARG A 763 12.33 -27.82 11.66
C ARG A 763 12.10 -28.81 12.79
N ARG A 764 11.95 -30.10 12.48
CA ARG A 764 11.79 -31.15 13.49
C ARG A 764 13.08 -31.47 14.23
N VAL A 765 14.24 -31.39 13.57
CA VAL A 765 15.51 -31.85 14.15
C VAL A 765 16.33 -30.72 14.77
N ARG A 766 16.42 -29.56 14.10
CA ARG A 766 17.29 -28.43 14.52
C ARG A 766 17.03 -27.94 15.96
N PRO A 767 15.79 -27.80 16.46
CA PRO A 767 15.54 -27.33 17.82
C PRO A 767 16.10 -28.26 18.90
N TYR A 768 16.17 -29.56 18.61
CA TYR A 768 16.57 -30.60 19.56
C TYR A 768 18.02 -31.04 19.39
N ALA A 769 18.68 -30.67 18.29
CA ALA A 769 20.02 -31.14 17.97
C ALA A 769 21.08 -30.67 18.98
N LEU A 770 22.00 -31.56 19.35
CA LEU A 770 23.16 -31.21 20.17
C LEU A 770 24.14 -30.30 19.42
N ASP A 771 24.35 -30.57 18.12
CA ASP A 771 25.11 -29.70 17.21
C ASP A 771 24.23 -29.19 16.06
N LYS A 772 23.81 -27.94 16.14
CA LYS A 772 23.02 -27.27 15.09
C LYS A 772 23.79 -27.11 13.79
N ARG A 773 25.13 -27.07 13.80
CA ARG A 773 25.95 -26.95 12.58
C ARG A 773 25.90 -28.23 11.75
N GLU A 774 25.84 -29.38 12.40
CA GLU A 774 25.68 -30.67 11.73
C GLU A 774 24.36 -30.72 10.95
N VAL A 775 23.26 -30.25 11.56
CA VAL A 775 21.94 -30.17 10.90
C VAL A 775 21.99 -29.29 9.65
N GLU A 776 22.61 -28.11 9.73
CA GLU A 776 22.73 -27.19 8.59
C GLU A 776 23.61 -27.77 7.47
N ARG A 777 24.64 -28.55 7.81
CA ARG A 777 25.47 -29.27 6.83
C ARG A 777 24.65 -30.34 6.12
N VAL A 778 23.97 -31.20 6.88
CA VAL A 778 23.10 -32.27 6.33
C VAL A 778 22.03 -31.67 5.44
N TYR A 779 21.37 -30.59 5.88
CA TYR A 779 20.37 -29.88 5.09
C TYR A 779 20.90 -29.42 3.72
N LYS A 780 22.08 -28.76 3.67
CA LYS A 780 22.68 -28.28 2.42
C LYS A 780 23.06 -29.43 1.48
N GLU A 781 23.59 -30.52 2.03
CA GLU A 781 23.92 -31.73 1.25
C GLU A 781 22.65 -32.38 0.68
N SER A 782 21.59 -32.51 1.49
CA SER A 782 20.29 -33.04 1.10
C SER A 782 19.63 -32.20 0.00
N LEU A 783 19.69 -30.87 0.11
CA LEU A 783 19.14 -29.97 -0.91
C LEU A 783 19.85 -30.14 -2.26
N LEU A 784 21.19 -30.23 -2.26
CA LEU A 784 21.96 -30.50 -3.48
C LEU A 784 21.65 -31.88 -4.08
N LYS A 785 21.39 -32.89 -3.24
CA LYS A 785 20.95 -34.22 -3.71
C LYS A 785 19.58 -34.13 -4.40
N ILE A 786 18.61 -33.43 -3.81
CA ILE A 786 17.29 -33.21 -4.41
C ILE A 786 17.43 -32.48 -5.75
N GLU A 787 18.23 -31.42 -5.81
CA GLU A 787 18.46 -30.64 -7.04
C GLU A 787 19.00 -31.53 -8.17
N LYS A 788 20.06 -32.31 -7.90
CA LYS A 788 20.65 -33.25 -8.87
C LYS A 788 19.68 -34.35 -9.27
N ALA A 789 18.93 -34.90 -8.32
CA ALA A 789 17.99 -35.97 -8.59
C ALA A 789 16.85 -35.52 -9.53
N ILE A 790 16.38 -34.28 -9.39
CA ILE A 790 15.40 -33.69 -10.31
C ILE A 790 16.01 -33.53 -11.71
N GLU A 791 17.21 -32.96 -11.79
CA GLU A 791 17.91 -32.68 -13.05
C GLU A 791 18.23 -33.96 -13.84
N ASN A 792 18.68 -35.01 -13.13
CA ASN A 792 19.03 -36.31 -13.69
C ASN A 792 17.85 -37.27 -13.84
N ARG A 793 16.64 -36.88 -13.41
CA ARG A 793 15.42 -37.71 -13.43
C ARG A 793 15.53 -38.98 -12.59
N GLU A 794 16.22 -38.89 -11.46
CA GLU A 794 16.39 -39.98 -10.49
C GLU A 794 15.13 -40.21 -9.64
N ASN A 795 15.11 -41.31 -8.89
CA ASN A 795 14.01 -41.63 -7.99
C ASN A 795 14.09 -40.81 -6.70
N LEU A 796 13.32 -39.73 -6.62
CA LEU A 796 13.22 -38.90 -5.43
C LEU A 796 12.77 -39.65 -4.16
N GLY A 797 12.04 -40.77 -4.27
CA GLY A 797 11.65 -41.55 -3.10
C GLY A 797 12.86 -42.14 -2.36
N ASP A 798 13.81 -42.69 -3.11
CA ASP A 798 15.05 -43.27 -2.57
C ASP A 798 15.92 -42.17 -1.95
N VAL A 799 16.02 -41.01 -2.62
CA VAL A 799 16.73 -39.83 -2.11
C VAL A 799 16.12 -39.32 -0.80
N LEU A 800 14.78 -39.28 -0.69
CA LEU A 800 14.10 -38.86 0.54
C LEU A 800 14.32 -39.83 1.70
N LEU A 801 14.42 -41.14 1.43
CA LEU A 801 14.77 -42.13 2.45
C LEU A 801 16.20 -41.92 2.97
N GLU A 802 17.18 -41.72 2.07
CA GLU A 802 18.56 -41.40 2.47
C GLU A 802 18.62 -40.11 3.33
N ILE A 803 17.86 -39.10 2.93
CA ILE A 803 17.80 -37.82 3.66
C ILE A 803 17.21 -38.06 5.06
N LYS A 804 16.10 -38.78 5.17
CA LYS A 804 15.49 -39.14 6.45
C LYS A 804 16.48 -39.90 7.35
N GLU A 805 17.21 -40.87 6.81
CA GLU A 805 18.23 -41.61 7.57
C GLU A 805 19.33 -40.68 8.10
N ALA A 806 19.82 -39.76 7.25
CA ALA A 806 20.81 -38.77 7.65
C ALA A 806 20.32 -37.85 8.78
N PHE A 807 19.07 -37.37 8.72
CA PHE A 807 18.46 -36.58 9.81
C PHE A 807 18.18 -37.40 11.06
N SER A 808 17.88 -38.70 10.91
CA SER A 808 17.62 -39.61 12.04
C SER A 808 18.89 -39.89 12.85
N ALA A 809 20.06 -39.89 12.20
CA ALA A 809 21.36 -40.15 12.82
C ALA A 809 21.86 -38.98 13.70
N ILE A 810 21.29 -37.78 13.59
CA ILE A 810 21.75 -36.60 14.33
C ILE A 810 21.39 -36.75 15.82
N PRO A 811 22.36 -36.62 16.76
CA PRO A 811 22.10 -36.65 18.20
C PRO A 811 21.17 -35.53 18.67
N LYS A 812 20.14 -35.89 19.45
CA LYS A 812 19.08 -35.00 19.92
C LYS A 812 18.93 -35.03 21.43
N LYS A 813 18.47 -33.93 22.01
CA LYS A 813 18.02 -33.85 23.41
C LYS A 813 16.63 -34.47 23.56
N GLU A 814 16.41 -35.20 24.65
CA GLU A 814 15.09 -35.68 25.04
C GLU A 814 14.42 -34.64 25.96
N GLU A 815 13.92 -33.57 25.36
CA GLU A 815 13.15 -32.54 26.06
C GLU A 815 11.88 -32.18 25.27
N GLU A 816 10.81 -31.84 25.98
CA GLU A 816 9.58 -31.32 25.37
C GLU A 816 9.64 -29.79 25.41
N ILE A 817 9.71 -29.15 24.24
CA ILE A 817 9.77 -27.70 24.09
C ILE A 817 8.45 -27.15 23.51
N PRO A 818 8.09 -25.89 23.82
CA PRO A 818 6.89 -25.29 23.26
C PRO A 818 6.94 -25.17 21.74
N VAL A 819 5.80 -25.41 21.10
CA VAL A 819 5.63 -25.33 19.65
C VAL A 819 4.90 -24.04 19.29
N VAL A 820 5.40 -23.30 18.31
CA VAL A 820 4.76 -22.10 17.77
C VAL A 820 4.40 -22.27 16.30
N GLY A 821 3.20 -21.83 15.93
CA GLY A 821 2.74 -21.82 14.54
C GLY A 821 3.08 -20.50 13.86
N VAL A 822 3.52 -20.55 12.60
CA VAL A 822 3.77 -19.35 11.80
C VAL A 822 2.74 -19.22 10.69
N VAL A 823 2.10 -18.06 10.60
CA VAL A 823 1.20 -17.70 9.50
C VAL A 823 1.65 -16.38 8.87
N GLY A 824 1.04 -15.98 7.77
CA GLY A 824 1.34 -14.70 7.12
C GLY A 824 1.66 -14.82 5.64
N GLU A 825 2.36 -13.81 5.12
CA GLU A 825 2.59 -13.65 3.68
C GLU A 825 3.72 -14.53 3.18
N ILE A 826 3.44 -15.26 2.10
CA ILE A 826 4.27 -16.38 1.64
C ILE A 826 5.72 -16.00 1.37
N TYR A 827 6.00 -14.84 0.76
CA TYR A 827 7.38 -14.46 0.43
C TYR A 827 8.21 -14.19 1.68
N VAL A 828 7.74 -13.31 2.58
CA VAL A 828 8.50 -13.01 3.81
C VAL A 828 8.52 -14.19 4.77
N ARG A 829 7.48 -15.03 4.74
CA ARG A 829 7.44 -16.29 5.49
C ARG A 829 8.52 -17.26 5.01
N SER A 830 8.80 -17.33 3.71
CA SER A 830 9.71 -18.34 3.17
C SER A 830 11.15 -17.85 2.96
N ASN A 831 11.39 -16.54 2.90
CA ASN A 831 12.72 -15.98 2.63
C ASN A 831 13.48 -15.60 3.91
N SER A 832 14.67 -16.18 4.11
CA SER A 832 15.42 -16.05 5.37
C SER A 832 16.02 -14.65 5.56
N PHE A 833 16.44 -13.98 4.49
CA PHE A 833 16.84 -12.59 4.54
C PHE A 833 15.65 -11.68 4.88
N ALA A 834 14.51 -11.87 4.22
CA ALA A 834 13.34 -11.02 4.39
C ALA A 834 12.78 -11.03 5.81
N ASN A 835 12.73 -12.19 6.46
CA ASN A 835 12.32 -12.32 7.87
C ASN A 835 13.48 -12.24 8.88
N LYS A 836 14.71 -11.99 8.42
CA LYS A 836 15.94 -11.92 9.24
C LYS A 836 16.17 -13.16 10.10
N ASN A 837 16.06 -14.34 9.50
CA ASN A 837 16.27 -15.61 10.19
C ASN A 837 15.38 -15.77 11.44
N LEU A 838 14.14 -15.29 11.36
CA LEU A 838 13.18 -15.32 12.47
C LEU A 838 13.09 -16.72 13.10
N TYR A 839 12.99 -17.75 12.28
CA TYR A 839 12.77 -19.11 12.77
C TYR A 839 13.99 -19.69 13.45
N ARG A 840 15.19 -19.49 12.89
CA ARG A 840 16.44 -19.88 13.57
C ARG A 840 16.55 -19.19 14.92
N THR A 841 16.15 -17.92 15.00
CA THR A 841 16.14 -17.14 16.25
C THR A 841 15.18 -17.73 17.28
N LEU A 842 13.94 -18.09 16.89
CA LEU A 842 12.97 -18.72 17.78
C LEU A 842 13.46 -20.10 18.28
N GLU A 843 14.08 -20.88 17.40
CA GLU A 843 14.67 -22.18 17.75
C GLU A 843 15.90 -22.07 18.65
N ASP A 844 16.67 -20.99 18.50
CA ASP A 844 17.80 -20.68 19.39
C ASP A 844 17.32 -20.21 20.77
N MET A 845 16.08 -19.73 20.87
CA MET A 845 15.41 -19.37 22.14
C MET A 845 14.64 -20.53 22.79
N GLY A 846 14.72 -21.74 22.21
CA GLY A 846 14.14 -22.96 22.77
C GLY A 846 12.69 -23.25 22.35
N LEU A 847 12.30 -22.85 21.13
CA LEU A 847 10.99 -23.13 20.55
C LEU A 847 11.10 -24.06 19.34
N GLU A 848 10.05 -24.85 19.09
CA GLU A 848 9.86 -25.54 17.81
C GLU A 848 8.91 -24.73 16.91
N VAL A 849 9.22 -24.61 15.62
CA VAL A 849 8.45 -23.81 14.66
C VAL A 849 7.71 -24.71 13.69
N LEU A 850 6.39 -24.52 13.56
CA LEU A 850 5.58 -25.08 12.48
C LEU A 850 5.38 -24.04 11.39
N LEU A 851 5.69 -24.42 10.15
CA LEU A 851 5.60 -23.58 8.98
C LEU A 851 4.69 -24.25 7.92
N PRO A 852 3.79 -23.51 7.26
CA PRO A 852 3.02 -24.05 6.15
C PRO A 852 3.93 -24.24 4.91
N PRO A 853 3.81 -25.37 4.20
CA PRO A 853 4.65 -25.67 3.04
C PRO A 853 4.39 -24.72 1.86
N ILE A 854 5.31 -24.64 0.91
CA ILE A 854 5.07 -23.90 -0.35
C ILE A 854 4.00 -24.59 -1.20
N GLY A 855 3.93 -25.93 -1.15
CA GLY A 855 2.88 -26.70 -1.81
C GLY A 855 1.45 -26.27 -1.45
N GLU A 856 1.22 -25.73 -0.25
CA GLU A 856 -0.08 -25.17 0.17
C GLU A 856 -0.59 -24.10 -0.80
N TRP A 857 0.29 -23.23 -1.29
CA TRP A 857 -0.08 -22.16 -2.22
C TRP A 857 -0.44 -22.69 -3.60
N ILE A 858 0.28 -23.72 -4.09
CA ILE A 858 -0.03 -24.37 -5.38
C ILE A 858 -1.40 -25.04 -5.31
N TYR A 859 -1.68 -25.77 -4.21
CA TYR A 859 -3.00 -26.34 -4.01
C TYR A 859 -4.09 -25.28 -3.89
N PHE A 860 -3.80 -24.15 -3.25
CA PHE A 860 -4.73 -23.03 -3.18
C PHE A 860 -5.07 -22.45 -4.55
N ILE A 861 -4.06 -22.24 -5.42
CA ILE A 861 -4.29 -21.81 -6.80
C ILE A 861 -5.18 -22.83 -7.53
N ASN A 862 -4.85 -24.12 -7.45
CA ASN A 862 -5.65 -25.18 -8.08
C ASN A 862 -7.09 -25.19 -7.55
N TYR A 863 -7.28 -24.99 -6.24
CA TYR A 863 -8.59 -24.95 -5.60
C TYR A 863 -9.43 -23.78 -6.11
N ILE A 864 -8.85 -22.57 -6.16
CA ILE A 864 -9.53 -21.36 -6.65
C ILE A 864 -9.83 -21.47 -8.15
N SER A 865 -8.88 -21.94 -8.95
CA SER A 865 -9.06 -22.18 -10.40
C SER A 865 -10.16 -23.22 -10.66
N LYS A 866 -10.17 -24.33 -9.92
CA LYS A 866 -11.25 -25.34 -9.96
C LYS A 866 -12.61 -24.73 -9.60
N LYS A 867 -12.66 -23.95 -8.52
CA LYS A 867 -13.90 -23.31 -8.02
C LYS A 867 -14.47 -22.35 -9.06
N TRP A 868 -13.64 -21.51 -9.68
CA TRP A 868 -14.08 -20.57 -10.71
C TRP A 868 -14.39 -21.25 -12.05
N ALA A 869 -13.59 -22.22 -12.50
CA ALA A 869 -13.91 -23.00 -13.71
C ALA A 869 -15.28 -23.68 -13.61
N LYS A 870 -15.59 -24.26 -12.43
CA LYS A 870 -16.90 -24.86 -12.16
C LYS A 870 -18.02 -23.82 -12.20
N ARG A 871 -17.84 -22.68 -11.53
CA ARG A 871 -18.83 -21.58 -11.54
C ARG A 871 -19.06 -21.05 -12.95
N MET A 872 -18.03 -20.98 -13.78
CA MET A 872 -18.11 -20.50 -15.15
C MET A 872 -18.64 -21.53 -16.16
N GLY A 873 -19.00 -22.74 -15.72
CA GLY A 873 -19.49 -23.80 -16.62
C GLY A 873 -18.40 -24.44 -17.49
N ALA A 874 -17.12 -24.20 -17.19
CA ALA A 874 -15.99 -24.78 -17.92
C ALA A 874 -15.71 -26.22 -17.45
N ILE A 875 -16.56 -27.17 -17.86
CA ILE A 875 -16.54 -28.57 -17.39
C ILE A 875 -15.19 -29.24 -17.71
N GLY A 876 -14.64 -29.03 -18.91
CA GLY A 876 -13.35 -29.60 -19.31
C GLY A 876 -12.18 -29.12 -18.44
N THR A 877 -12.07 -27.82 -18.23
CA THR A 877 -11.07 -27.20 -17.34
C THR A 877 -11.26 -27.66 -15.88
N THR A 878 -12.50 -27.79 -15.43
CA THR A 878 -12.80 -28.32 -14.08
C THR A 878 -12.29 -29.76 -13.93
N LEU A 879 -12.54 -30.62 -14.93
CA LEU A 879 -12.07 -32.00 -14.91
C LEU A 879 -10.53 -32.09 -14.96
N LYS A 880 -9.87 -31.22 -15.74
CA LYS A 880 -8.41 -31.08 -15.78
C LYS A 880 -7.84 -30.84 -14.37
N PHE A 881 -8.33 -29.81 -13.66
CA PHE A 881 -7.88 -29.50 -12.30
C PHE A 881 -8.22 -30.60 -11.28
N ILE A 882 -9.30 -31.36 -11.46
CA ILE A 882 -9.62 -32.51 -10.59
C ILE A 882 -8.56 -33.61 -10.77
N ILE A 883 -8.25 -33.96 -12.03
CA ILE A 883 -7.26 -35.00 -12.35
C ILE A 883 -5.86 -34.56 -11.87
N GLU A 884 -5.46 -33.32 -12.16
CA GLU A 884 -4.17 -32.77 -11.75
C GLU A 884 -4.01 -32.80 -10.22
N ASN A 885 -5.01 -32.33 -9.47
CA ASN A 885 -4.97 -32.39 -8.00
C ASN A 885 -4.89 -33.83 -7.47
N GLN A 886 -5.63 -34.78 -8.06
CA GLN A 886 -5.57 -36.18 -7.62
C GLN A 886 -4.19 -36.80 -7.87
N VAL A 887 -3.57 -36.51 -9.02
CA VAL A 887 -2.21 -36.99 -9.33
C VAL A 887 -1.21 -36.37 -8.36
N GLN A 888 -1.28 -35.06 -8.14
CA GLN A 888 -0.40 -34.33 -7.21
C GLN A 888 -0.51 -34.87 -5.78
N PHE A 889 -1.74 -35.07 -5.29
CA PHE A 889 -2.01 -35.61 -3.96
C PHE A 889 -1.49 -37.03 -3.79
N LYS A 890 -1.69 -37.90 -4.79
CA LYS A 890 -1.19 -39.29 -4.75
C LYS A 890 0.34 -39.35 -4.76
N GLU A 891 1.00 -38.49 -5.53
CA GLU A 891 2.46 -38.40 -5.54
C GLU A 891 2.99 -37.88 -4.19
N GLU A 892 2.36 -36.84 -3.63
CA GLU A 892 2.71 -36.32 -2.31
C GLU A 892 2.51 -37.36 -1.20
N GLU A 893 1.37 -38.04 -1.16
CA GLU A 893 1.08 -39.06 -0.16
C GLU A 893 2.09 -40.20 -0.21
N GLY A 894 2.53 -40.59 -1.42
CA GLY A 894 3.60 -41.55 -1.61
C GLY A 894 4.92 -41.13 -0.95
N PHE A 895 5.31 -39.86 -1.07
CA PHE A 895 6.51 -39.33 -0.42
C PHE A 895 6.33 -39.15 1.10
N LEU A 896 5.18 -38.66 1.54
CA LEU A 896 4.88 -38.49 2.96
C LEU A 896 4.86 -39.82 3.71
N HIS A 897 4.42 -40.91 3.08
CA HIS A 897 4.43 -42.24 3.67
C HIS A 897 5.86 -42.72 4.00
N LEU A 898 6.87 -42.33 3.22
CA LEU A 898 8.27 -42.73 3.44
C LEU A 898 8.89 -42.13 4.72
N ILE A 899 8.34 -40.99 5.17
CA ILE A 899 8.85 -40.20 6.30
C ILE A 899 7.87 -40.15 7.49
N TYR A 900 6.68 -40.75 7.35
CA TYR A 900 5.60 -40.63 8.34
C TYR A 900 5.99 -41.19 9.70
N ASP A 901 6.76 -42.29 9.72
CA ASP A 901 7.29 -42.88 10.94
C ASP A 901 8.24 -41.94 11.70
N PHE A 902 8.83 -40.95 11.03
CA PHE A 902 9.71 -39.95 11.65
C PHE A 902 8.97 -38.66 12.04
N LEU A 903 8.10 -38.15 11.16
CA LEU A 903 7.40 -36.87 11.39
C LEU A 903 6.04 -37.04 12.09
N GLY A 904 5.45 -38.24 12.08
CA GLY A 904 4.13 -38.53 12.62
C GLY A 904 3.05 -37.63 12.00
N ASP A 905 2.14 -37.13 12.84
CA ASP A 905 1.05 -36.24 12.42
C ASP A 905 1.53 -34.90 11.83
N ARG A 906 2.81 -34.55 11.99
CA ARG A 906 3.42 -33.35 11.39
C ARG A 906 3.79 -33.54 9.93
N ALA A 907 3.79 -34.77 9.43
CA ALA A 907 4.01 -35.05 8.01
C ALA A 907 2.88 -34.45 7.15
N LYS A 908 1.63 -34.57 7.61
CA LYS A 908 0.44 -34.23 6.83
C LYS A 908 -0.06 -32.82 7.16
N ASP A 909 -0.31 -32.05 6.10
CA ASP A 909 -1.00 -30.77 6.18
C ASP A 909 -2.50 -30.92 5.87
N PRO A 910 -3.37 -30.07 6.42
CA PRO A 910 -4.78 -30.03 6.08
C PRO A 910 -4.99 -29.68 4.60
N THR A 911 -6.08 -30.17 4.03
CA THR A 911 -6.48 -29.79 2.67
C THR A 911 -6.98 -28.34 2.63
N ILE A 912 -6.97 -27.73 1.45
CA ILE A 912 -7.47 -26.35 1.28
C ILE A 912 -8.96 -26.26 1.61
N GLU A 913 -9.75 -27.28 1.28
CA GLU A 913 -11.15 -27.40 1.68
C GLU A 913 -11.32 -27.43 3.21
N GLU A 914 -10.43 -28.10 3.94
CA GLU A 914 -10.45 -28.09 5.40
C GLU A 914 -10.06 -26.73 5.97
N LEU A 915 -9.03 -26.08 5.43
CA LEU A 915 -8.63 -24.73 5.83
C LEU A 915 -9.75 -23.71 5.58
N GLU A 916 -10.45 -23.79 4.45
CA GLU A 916 -11.62 -22.95 4.15
C GLU A 916 -12.73 -23.15 5.19
N ARG A 917 -13.02 -24.39 5.56
CA ARG A 917 -14.02 -24.72 6.60
C ARG A 917 -13.64 -24.12 7.96
N LEU A 918 -12.36 -24.19 8.34
CA LEU A 918 -11.87 -23.61 9.60
C LEU A 918 -11.92 -22.07 9.57
N ALA A 919 -11.65 -21.46 8.41
CA ALA A 919 -11.67 -20.01 8.23
C ALA A 919 -13.09 -19.43 8.11
N HIS A 920 -14.07 -20.21 7.66
CA HIS A 920 -15.43 -19.78 7.31
C HIS A 920 -16.14 -18.93 8.36
N ARG A 921 -15.89 -19.18 9.66
CA ARG A 921 -16.47 -18.42 10.77
C ARG A 921 -16.01 -16.96 10.81
N PHE A 922 -14.80 -16.70 10.30
CA PHE A 922 -14.11 -15.42 10.43
C PHE A 922 -14.04 -14.65 9.11
N VAL A 923 -13.97 -15.35 7.98
CA VAL A 923 -13.93 -14.78 6.63
C VAL A 923 -14.70 -15.65 5.65
N HIS A 924 -15.43 -15.05 4.72
CA HIS A 924 -16.22 -15.81 3.76
C HIS A 924 -15.33 -16.49 2.69
N PRO A 925 -15.67 -17.71 2.22
CA PRO A 925 -14.93 -18.46 1.19
C PRO A 925 -14.68 -17.76 -0.14
N ASP A 926 -15.52 -16.78 -0.47
CA ASP A 926 -15.42 -15.99 -1.71
C ASP A 926 -14.68 -14.66 -1.48
N TYR A 927 -14.07 -14.46 -0.32
CA TYR A 927 -13.08 -13.39 -0.13
C TYR A 927 -11.83 -13.69 -0.95
N GLU A 928 -11.53 -12.81 -1.92
CA GLU A 928 -10.40 -13.00 -2.84
C GLU A 928 -9.16 -12.21 -2.42
N GLY A 929 -9.13 -11.61 -1.22
CA GLY A 929 -8.07 -10.70 -0.79
C GLY A 929 -6.69 -11.30 -0.52
N GLY A 930 -6.25 -12.30 -1.28
CA GLY A 930 -4.96 -12.98 -1.15
C GLY A 930 -5.02 -14.19 -0.21
N GLU A 931 -3.93 -14.46 0.51
CA GLU A 931 -3.76 -15.65 1.34
C GLU A 931 -4.49 -15.61 2.70
N VAL A 932 -5.39 -14.65 2.91
CA VAL A 932 -6.07 -14.45 4.21
C VAL A 932 -6.81 -15.71 4.64
N MET A 933 -7.53 -16.37 3.72
CA MET A 933 -8.24 -17.61 4.02
C MET A 933 -7.27 -18.70 4.51
N LEU A 934 -6.14 -18.88 3.82
CA LEU A 934 -5.11 -19.86 4.20
C LEU A 934 -4.54 -19.56 5.58
N SER A 935 -4.09 -18.33 5.80
CA SER A 935 -3.46 -17.91 7.07
C SER A 935 -4.42 -18.02 8.25
N ILE A 936 -5.69 -17.66 8.06
CA ILE A 936 -6.71 -17.77 9.10
C ILE A 936 -7.11 -19.23 9.35
N GLY A 937 -7.32 -20.01 8.30
CA GLY A 937 -7.60 -21.45 8.44
C GLY A 937 -6.47 -22.17 9.17
N LYS A 938 -5.21 -21.83 8.84
CA LYS A 938 -4.02 -22.40 9.46
C LYS A 938 -3.84 -21.96 10.91
N ALA A 939 -4.15 -20.71 11.24
CA ALA A 939 -4.13 -20.24 12.62
C ALA A 939 -5.14 -21.00 13.50
N VAL A 940 -6.36 -21.25 12.98
CA VAL A 940 -7.37 -22.04 13.68
C VAL A 940 -6.95 -23.52 13.77
N GLU A 941 -6.30 -24.06 12.74
CA GLU A 941 -5.75 -25.42 12.77
C GLU A 941 -4.65 -25.57 13.83
N TYR A 942 -3.74 -24.61 13.93
CA TYR A 942 -2.71 -24.60 14.97
C TYR A 942 -3.29 -24.50 16.38
N LEU A 943 -4.34 -23.69 16.57
CA LEU A 943 -5.09 -23.64 17.83
C LEU A 943 -5.65 -25.02 18.19
N ASN A 944 -6.29 -25.71 17.23
CA ASN A 944 -6.82 -27.06 17.44
C ASN A 944 -5.73 -28.10 17.75
N LYS A 945 -4.51 -27.91 17.22
CA LYS A 945 -3.33 -28.74 17.51
C LYS A 945 -2.65 -28.41 18.84
N GLY A 946 -3.12 -27.39 19.57
CA GLY A 946 -2.59 -27.03 20.88
C GLY A 946 -1.21 -26.37 20.84
N VAL A 947 -0.90 -25.58 19.82
CA VAL A 947 0.34 -24.77 19.81
C VAL A 947 0.36 -23.81 21.00
N SER A 948 1.56 -23.41 21.42
CA SER A 948 1.78 -22.53 22.56
C SER A 948 1.87 -21.04 22.17
N GLY A 949 1.84 -20.73 20.87
CA GLY A 949 1.77 -19.36 20.36
C GLY A 949 1.67 -19.32 18.83
N ILE A 950 1.27 -18.17 18.28
CA ILE A 950 1.25 -17.93 16.83
C ILE A 950 2.00 -16.65 16.49
N VAL A 951 2.84 -16.74 15.45
CA VAL A 951 3.55 -15.59 14.87
C VAL A 951 2.99 -15.30 13.48
N ASN A 952 2.48 -14.09 13.27
CA ASN A 952 2.02 -13.59 11.98
C ASN A 952 3.12 -12.75 11.31
N VAL A 953 3.73 -13.26 10.25
CA VAL A 953 4.86 -12.61 9.55
C VAL A 953 4.36 -11.94 8.28
N ILE A 954 4.45 -10.62 8.22
CA ILE A 954 3.85 -9.84 7.12
C ILE A 954 4.82 -8.77 6.61
N PRO A 955 4.81 -8.38 5.33
CA PRO A 955 5.45 -7.16 4.88
C PRO A 955 4.82 -5.96 5.59
N PHE A 956 5.63 -4.93 5.89
CA PHE A 956 5.08 -3.66 6.36
C PHE A 956 4.05 -3.11 5.34
N ALA A 957 2.91 -2.61 5.85
CA ALA A 957 1.77 -2.14 5.05
C ALA A 957 1.15 -3.17 4.06
N CYS A 958 1.38 -4.48 4.27
CA CYS A 958 0.73 -5.54 3.48
C CYS A 958 -0.80 -5.50 3.66
N MET A 959 -1.57 -5.41 2.57
CA MET A 959 -3.05 -5.34 2.69
C MET A 959 -3.63 -6.67 3.21
N PRO A 960 -3.36 -7.85 2.62
CA PRO A 960 -3.82 -9.13 3.18
C PRO A 960 -3.30 -9.38 4.59
N GLY A 961 -2.01 -9.12 4.83
CA GLY A 961 -1.37 -9.36 6.13
C GLY A 961 -1.97 -8.55 7.29
N ASN A 962 -2.37 -7.30 7.04
CA ASN A 962 -3.05 -6.50 8.07
C ASN A 962 -4.52 -6.90 8.25
N VAL A 963 -5.20 -7.39 7.21
CA VAL A 963 -6.52 -8.03 7.35
C VAL A 963 -6.40 -9.28 8.24
N GLN A 964 -5.37 -10.10 8.03
CA GLN A 964 -5.09 -11.26 8.90
C GLN A 964 -4.85 -10.83 10.34
N ALA A 965 -4.03 -9.79 10.59
CA ALA A 965 -3.77 -9.30 11.94
C ALA A 965 -5.05 -8.86 12.66
N ALA A 966 -5.96 -8.16 11.97
CA ALA A 966 -7.26 -7.77 12.51
C ALA A 966 -8.14 -8.98 12.86
N ILE A 967 -8.17 -10.00 12.01
CA ILE A 967 -8.96 -11.22 12.24
C ILE A 967 -8.34 -12.09 13.34
N LEU A 968 -7.01 -12.20 13.43
CA LEU A 968 -6.31 -12.94 14.48
C LEU A 968 -6.62 -12.37 15.87
N LYS A 969 -6.73 -11.04 15.99
CA LYS A 969 -7.20 -10.40 17.23
C LYS A 969 -8.60 -10.90 17.63
N ARG A 970 -9.53 -10.94 16.67
CA ARG A 970 -10.90 -11.46 16.89
C ARG A 970 -10.90 -12.94 17.27
N ILE A 971 -10.05 -13.75 16.65
CA ILE A 971 -9.92 -15.18 16.99
C ILE A 971 -9.52 -15.35 18.46
N ARG A 972 -8.53 -14.59 18.94
CA ARG A 972 -8.10 -14.63 20.35
C ARG A 972 -9.22 -14.24 21.30
N GLU A 973 -9.98 -13.20 20.96
CA GLU A 973 -11.08 -12.71 21.81
C GLU A 973 -12.27 -13.67 21.84
N GLU A 974 -12.63 -14.28 20.70
CA GLU A 974 -13.77 -15.21 20.61
C GLU A 974 -13.48 -16.63 21.11
N THR A 975 -12.23 -17.07 21.07
CA THR A 975 -11.85 -18.43 21.55
C THR A 975 -11.67 -18.48 23.06
N GLY A 976 -11.45 -17.32 23.71
CA GLY A 976 -11.20 -17.25 25.15
C GLY A 976 -9.85 -17.84 25.56
N GLU A 977 -9.05 -18.32 24.61
CA GLU A 977 -7.69 -18.76 24.84
C GLU A 977 -6.79 -17.53 24.84
N ASN A 978 -6.13 -17.27 25.96
CA ASN A 978 -5.16 -16.19 26.11
C ASN A 978 -3.82 -16.55 25.41
N LEU A 979 -3.91 -17.12 24.20
CA LEU A 979 -2.77 -17.58 23.42
C LEU A 979 -1.88 -16.39 23.06
N PRO A 980 -0.56 -16.49 23.28
CA PRO A 980 0.40 -15.50 22.80
C PRO A 980 0.30 -15.34 21.27
N LEU A 981 0.07 -14.11 20.82
CA LEU A 981 0.04 -13.72 19.42
C LEU A 981 1.01 -12.57 19.16
N LEU A 982 1.89 -12.73 18.18
CA LEU A 982 2.81 -11.68 17.76
C LEU A 982 2.72 -11.45 16.25
N THR A 983 2.49 -10.20 15.83
CA THR A 983 2.64 -9.80 14.43
C THR A 983 4.02 -9.16 14.22
N VAL A 984 4.80 -9.71 13.27
CA VAL A 984 6.15 -9.27 12.93
C VAL A 984 6.12 -8.61 11.53
N PRO A 985 6.07 -7.27 11.46
CA PRO A 985 6.20 -6.56 10.19
C PRO A 985 7.65 -6.62 9.69
N CYS A 986 7.83 -7.05 8.44
CA CYS A 986 9.12 -7.17 7.75
C CYS A 986 9.27 -6.07 6.70
N ASP A 987 10.36 -5.30 6.79
CA ASP A 987 10.58 -4.14 5.91
C ASP A 987 12.05 -3.85 5.59
N GLY A 988 12.96 -4.73 6.04
CA GLY A 988 14.40 -4.66 5.83
C GLY A 988 15.18 -3.81 6.85
N GLN A 989 14.58 -3.30 7.92
CA GLN A 989 15.28 -2.37 8.83
C GLN A 989 15.89 -3.01 10.07
N LYS A 990 17.04 -2.52 10.56
CA LYS A 990 17.77 -3.10 11.69
C LYS A 990 17.30 -2.56 13.05
N SER A 991 16.06 -2.90 13.46
CA SER A 991 15.54 -2.52 14.78
C SER A 991 15.72 -3.61 15.85
N MET A 992 16.39 -3.26 16.97
CA MET A 992 16.43 -4.09 18.20
C MET A 992 15.05 -4.29 18.82
N GLY A 993 14.09 -3.40 18.56
CA GLY A 993 12.73 -3.49 19.10
C GLY A 993 11.96 -4.72 18.61
N VAL A 994 12.33 -5.32 17.47
CA VAL A 994 11.78 -6.61 17.04
C VAL A 994 12.29 -7.74 17.92
N ARG A 995 13.60 -7.76 18.22
CA ARG A 995 14.21 -8.78 19.08
C ARG A 995 13.64 -8.75 20.50
N MET A 996 13.51 -7.56 21.10
CA MET A 996 12.90 -7.44 22.43
C MET A 996 11.45 -7.94 22.47
N ARG A 997 10.65 -7.64 21.43
CA ARG A 997 9.27 -8.17 21.32
C ARG A 997 9.24 -9.67 21.13
N LEU A 998 10.20 -10.24 20.40
CA LEU A 998 10.34 -11.68 20.24
C LEU A 998 10.73 -12.35 21.57
N GLU A 999 11.67 -11.79 22.31
CA GLU A 999 12.07 -12.29 23.64
C GLU A 999 10.88 -12.26 24.61
N ALA A 1000 10.13 -11.16 24.67
CA ALA A 1000 8.92 -11.06 25.47
C ALA A 1000 7.83 -12.07 25.04
N PHE A 1001 7.66 -12.28 23.73
CA PHE A 1001 6.73 -13.27 23.21
C PHE A 1001 7.15 -14.70 23.58
N VAL A 1002 8.44 -15.03 23.49
CA VAL A 1002 8.96 -16.35 23.85
C VAL A 1002 8.70 -16.66 25.32
N GLU A 1003 8.90 -15.69 26.21
CA GLU A 1003 8.60 -15.89 27.64
C GLU A 1003 7.10 -16.13 27.87
N GLN A 1004 6.21 -15.37 27.22
CA GLN A 1004 4.76 -15.62 27.28
C GLN A 1004 4.39 -17.02 26.76
N VAL A 1005 5.04 -17.48 25.69
CA VAL A 1005 4.85 -18.82 25.12
C VAL A 1005 5.28 -19.91 26.12
N LYS A 1006 6.43 -19.73 26.79
CA LYS A 1006 6.92 -20.68 27.80
C LYS A 1006 6.01 -20.73 29.02
N GLU A 1007 5.53 -19.57 29.49
CA GLU A 1007 4.56 -19.49 30.59
C GLU A 1007 3.25 -20.19 30.24
N TYR A 1008 2.71 -19.92 29.04
CA TYR A 1008 1.49 -20.57 28.55
C TYR A 1008 1.64 -22.09 28.45
N PHE A 1009 2.76 -22.54 27.89
CA PHE A 1009 3.09 -23.96 27.78
C PHE A 1009 3.19 -24.65 29.15
N ALA A 1010 3.88 -24.04 30.11
CA ALA A 1010 4.00 -24.56 31.47
C ALA A 1010 2.63 -24.67 32.16
N SER A 1011 1.78 -23.65 32.02
CA SER A 1011 0.42 -23.65 32.59
C SER A 1011 -0.44 -24.77 32.00
N LYS A 1012 -0.47 -24.90 30.67
CA LYS A 1012 -1.24 -25.96 29.99
C LYS A 1012 -0.73 -27.35 30.33
N ARG A 1013 0.58 -27.53 30.45
CA ARG A 1013 1.17 -28.80 30.88
C ARG A 1013 0.75 -29.16 32.31
N ALA A 1014 0.73 -28.19 33.23
CA ALA A 1014 0.25 -28.39 34.60
C ALA A 1014 -1.25 -28.76 34.62
N GLU A 1015 -2.10 -28.06 33.87
CA GLU A 1015 -3.53 -28.39 33.73
C GLU A 1015 -3.76 -29.81 33.18
N ASN A 1016 -3.00 -30.21 32.16
CA ASN A 1016 -3.12 -31.53 31.56
C ASN A 1016 -2.65 -32.64 32.51
N LEU A 1017 -1.58 -32.41 33.27
CA LEU A 1017 -1.13 -33.32 34.33
C LEU A 1017 -2.17 -33.43 35.44
N GLN A 1018 -2.80 -32.32 35.84
CA GLN A 1018 -3.86 -32.31 36.85
C GLN A 1018 -5.13 -33.03 36.36
N LYS A 1019 -5.55 -32.82 35.10
CA LYS A 1019 -6.67 -33.57 34.48
C LYS A 1019 -6.37 -35.06 34.38
N ARG A 1020 -5.14 -35.45 34.07
CA ARG A 1020 -4.72 -36.87 34.10
C ARG A 1020 -4.77 -37.42 35.53
N ALA A 1021 -4.26 -36.67 36.51
CA ALA A 1021 -4.28 -37.08 37.92
C ALA A 1021 -5.68 -37.17 38.55
N VAL A 1022 -6.68 -36.47 38.00
CA VAL A 1022 -8.10 -36.55 38.43
C VAL A 1022 -8.86 -37.68 37.72
N ASN A 1023 -8.38 -38.13 36.56
CA ASN A 1023 -8.94 -39.26 35.79
C ASN A 1023 -8.31 -40.62 36.13
N PHE A 1024 -7.22 -40.62 36.91
CA PHE A 1024 -6.69 -41.78 37.62
C PHE A 1024 -7.25 -41.80 39.03
#